data_AF-A0A5M6IN26-F1
#
_entry.id   AF-A0A5M6IN26-F1
#
_cell.length_a   1.000
_cell.length_b   1.000
_cell.length_c   1.000
_cell.angle_alpha   90.00
_cell.angle_beta   90.00
_cell.angle_gamma   90.00
#
_symmetry.space_group_name_H-M   'P 1'
#
loop_
_entity.id
_entity.type
_entity.pdbx_description
1 polymer ?
#
loop_
_entity_poly.entity_id
_entity_poly.type
_entity_poly.pdbx_seq_one_letter_code
_entity_poly.pdbx_strand_id
1 'polypeptide(L)'
;MTTTTISSDETRTEGVSLVGGDGLIVENGGTLATSGAAAVAWKGGSGLTTVDIGGEVLASGGRGIDASGTLASGSQISVVVEGAGRLASSDDAIRVKNNFTSGTIEIDNSGSIVSADIDAAGKNVASPASSGQAIDLTAITSTSTTIVIRNQEGGVISAADADAIRPGANTRIINAGTVTALAENGNTSSDGIDFQDTGSGTVTNEATGSIIGARHGITAKTAISVTNSGTIQGQLGSGINLDTTSGVAVIENAPGGLIEGTASGSRDGDGIDVDYLATVINSGTIRAAGVSSDSGTLSEAITIGGGTITNASGGLIVSTQRAITVDDSNGGGAYGATTITNAGTIEGGNGEAISIVGTFGDTLTNSGSIIGGVALAGGDDVLTNTGTISGAVSLGEGNDTFNAGTGSTVGGTIDGGDGNDVINLSGSGTGTLANVTSFESLNVERGDWSLIGAQSYVSGVTIAADAILEIVSGASVTGAITVSGTLSVDGVAVSDTTVSAGGSLVVSSGGSADGSVLVGGEAWVLSGGRTNGTSVSDGGTEWVAGGVATGTTLSGGSQIVEAGGTASGTLVGSGGVLDVSDAGTAVGAAVTDGGTAASYWGGTLNGTTVANGGVVSAFSDGTLNGSTVNLGGTLVVSSGGVASGSTVNDGGAAWVRDGGSLSDTVVTSGGGVMVEQ
;
A
#
# COMPACT_ATOMS: atom_id res chain seq x y z
N MET A 1 40.99 40.51 22.78
CA MET A 1 41.54 39.16 22.93
C MET A 1 42.17 39.04 24.31
N THR A 2 41.29 38.92 25.29
CA THR A 2 41.65 38.60 26.67
C THR A 2 40.83 37.39 27.09
N THR A 3 41.48 36.39 27.66
CA THR A 3 40.81 35.25 28.30
C THR A 3 40.69 35.55 29.79
N THR A 4 39.47 35.55 30.30
CA THR A 4 39.19 35.60 31.74
C THR A 4 39.09 34.16 32.24
N THR A 5 39.83 33.82 33.30
CA THR A 5 39.77 32.50 33.93
C THR A 5 39.26 32.64 35.35
N ILE A 6 38.24 31.84 35.70
CA ILE A 6 37.76 31.65 37.07
C ILE A 6 38.31 30.31 37.54
N SER A 7 39.18 30.35 38.54
CA SER A 7 39.94 29.17 38.97
C SER A 7 39.07 28.20 39.78
N SER A 8 39.51 26.93 39.89
CA SER A 8 38.78 25.86 40.59
C SER A 8 38.36 26.12 42.06
N ASP A 9 38.96 27.11 42.73
CA ASP A 9 38.67 27.53 44.10
C ASP A 9 38.07 28.94 44.20
N GLU A 10 37.74 29.55 43.06
CA GLU A 10 37.24 30.91 42.95
C GLU A 10 35.71 30.94 42.83
N THR A 11 35.07 31.80 43.62
CA THR A 11 33.69 32.24 43.38
C THR A 11 33.69 33.71 43.01
N ARG A 12 33.31 34.01 41.75
CA ARG A 12 33.15 35.36 41.23
C ARG A 12 31.68 35.75 41.23
N THR A 13 31.36 36.93 41.73
CA THR A 13 29.98 37.44 41.79
C THR A 13 29.67 38.57 40.81
N GLU A 14 30.69 39.07 40.12
CA GLU A 14 30.56 40.07 39.06
C GLU A 14 30.52 39.41 37.68
N GLY A 15 29.51 39.76 36.87
CA GLY A 15 29.38 39.25 35.51
C GLY A 15 30.55 39.61 34.60
N VAL A 16 30.75 38.81 33.56
CA VAL A 16 31.84 38.96 32.58
C VAL A 16 31.27 39.52 31.28
N SER A 17 31.91 40.53 30.69
CA SER A 17 31.55 41.06 29.37
C SER A 17 32.59 40.62 28.34
N LEU A 18 32.12 40.05 27.22
CA LEU A 18 32.98 39.53 26.15
C LEU A 18 32.70 40.24 24.83
N VAL A 19 33.76 40.62 24.11
CA VAL A 19 33.70 41.06 22.71
C VAL A 19 34.41 40.06 21.79
N GLY A 20 34.33 40.27 20.47
CA GLY A 20 34.97 39.42 19.46
C GLY A 20 36.44 39.13 19.76
N GLY A 21 36.79 37.84 19.83
CA GLY A 21 38.13 37.35 20.15
C GLY A 21 38.45 37.21 21.65
N ASP A 22 37.53 37.53 22.56
CA ASP A 22 37.71 37.28 24.00
C ASP A 22 37.29 35.86 24.41
N GLY A 23 37.77 35.42 25.57
CA GLY A 23 37.47 34.11 26.15
C GLY A 23 37.03 34.18 27.61
N LEU A 24 36.19 33.25 28.03
CA LEU A 24 35.93 32.92 29.43
C LEU A 24 36.21 31.42 29.65
N ILE A 25 36.92 31.10 30.71
CA ILE A 25 37.11 29.73 31.21
C ILE A 25 36.66 29.71 32.67
N VAL A 26 35.73 28.81 33.01
CA VAL A 26 35.35 28.49 34.39
C VAL A 26 35.83 27.09 34.67
N GLU A 27 36.95 26.95 35.40
CA GLU A 27 37.53 25.64 35.70
C GLU A 27 36.58 24.80 36.56
N ASN A 28 36.72 23.48 36.50
CA ASN A 28 35.97 22.58 37.38
C ASN A 28 36.21 22.92 38.85
N GLY A 29 35.13 23.16 39.60
CA GLY A 29 35.13 23.67 40.97
C GLY A 29 34.96 25.20 41.09
N GLY A 30 35.27 25.94 40.03
CA GLY A 30 35.08 27.39 39.98
C GLY A 30 33.61 27.77 39.81
N THR A 31 33.24 28.97 40.25
CA THR A 31 31.84 29.44 40.19
C THR A 31 31.75 30.91 39.76
N LEU A 32 30.93 31.20 38.75
CA LEU A 32 30.46 32.54 38.39
C LEU A 32 28.99 32.68 38.79
N ALA A 33 28.69 33.37 39.90
CA ALA A 33 27.34 33.48 40.45
C ALA A 33 26.84 34.93 40.50
N THR A 34 25.85 35.26 39.67
CA THR A 34 25.26 36.60 39.58
C THR A 34 23.79 36.59 40.02
N SER A 35 23.30 37.70 40.59
CA SER A 35 21.97 37.76 41.21
C SER A 35 21.01 38.80 40.58
N GLY A 36 21.34 39.36 39.41
CA GLY A 36 20.46 40.37 38.78
C GLY A 36 20.83 40.87 37.39
N ALA A 37 22.09 40.71 36.96
CA ALA A 37 22.48 40.90 35.55
C ALA A 37 22.78 39.54 34.93
N ALA A 38 23.01 39.50 33.61
CA ALA A 38 23.50 38.28 32.98
C ALA A 38 24.89 37.90 33.54
N ALA A 39 25.15 36.60 33.73
CA ALA A 39 26.46 36.14 34.19
C ALA A 39 27.54 36.42 33.13
N VAL A 40 27.22 36.21 31.86
CA VAL A 40 28.06 36.54 30.72
C VAL A 40 27.28 37.43 29.74
N ALA A 41 27.83 38.60 29.43
CA ALA A 41 27.28 39.51 28.44
C ALA A 41 28.12 39.45 27.15
N TRP A 42 27.61 38.80 26.11
CA TRP A 42 28.25 38.77 24.80
C TRP A 42 27.84 40.00 23.98
N LYS A 43 28.84 40.78 23.55
CA LYS A 43 28.64 42.05 22.83
C LYS A 43 28.93 41.94 21.33
N GLY A 44 29.22 40.75 20.81
CA GLY A 44 29.60 40.52 19.41
C GLY A 44 30.97 41.09 19.06
N GLY A 45 31.24 41.25 17.76
CA GLY A 45 32.49 41.80 17.25
C GLY A 45 33.23 40.84 16.32
N SER A 46 34.37 41.28 15.79
CA SER A 46 35.19 40.46 14.88
C SER A 46 36.03 39.44 15.65
N GLY A 47 35.99 38.17 15.22
CA GLY A 47 36.74 37.07 15.82
C GLY A 47 35.89 36.19 16.73
N LEU A 48 36.34 34.96 16.96
CA LEU A 48 35.64 33.97 17.77
C LEU A 48 35.67 34.36 19.25
N THR A 49 34.51 34.55 19.87
CA THR A 49 34.36 34.59 21.33
C THR A 49 34.20 33.16 21.85
N THR A 50 34.91 32.79 22.93
CA THR A 50 34.80 31.44 23.53
C THR A 50 34.30 31.51 24.97
N VAL A 51 33.41 30.61 25.36
CA VAL A 51 32.97 30.43 26.74
C VAL A 51 33.09 28.95 27.07
N ASP A 52 33.97 28.60 27.99
CA ASP A 52 34.24 27.23 28.41
C ASP A 52 33.90 27.05 29.89
N ILE A 53 32.97 26.14 30.19
CA ILE A 53 32.37 25.95 31.52
C ILE A 53 32.62 24.52 31.98
N GLY A 54 33.70 24.32 32.74
CA GLY A 54 33.97 23.10 33.49
C GLY A 54 33.42 23.13 34.93
N GLY A 55 33.19 24.31 35.49
CA GLY A 55 32.59 24.55 36.81
C GLY A 55 31.13 25.03 36.73
N GLU A 56 30.75 26.02 37.55
CA GLU A 56 29.38 26.53 37.60
C GLU A 56 29.25 27.97 37.10
N VAL A 57 28.26 28.24 36.26
CA VAL A 57 27.79 29.59 35.90
C VAL A 57 26.33 29.69 36.31
N LEU A 58 26.04 30.52 37.30
CA LEU A 58 24.74 30.65 37.95
C LEU A 58 24.22 32.08 37.83
N ALA A 59 23.02 32.26 37.28
CA ALA A 59 22.36 33.55 37.17
C ALA A 59 20.98 33.51 37.85
N SER A 60 20.92 33.80 39.15
CA SER A 60 19.70 33.66 39.95
C SER A 60 18.66 34.78 39.77
N GLY A 61 19.02 35.87 39.08
CA GLY A 61 18.11 37.00 38.80
C GLY A 61 18.14 37.45 37.35
N GLY A 62 18.55 36.59 36.42
CA GLY A 62 18.77 36.97 35.04
C GLY A 62 19.17 35.78 34.17
N ARG A 63 19.94 36.08 33.13
CA ARG A 63 20.34 35.10 32.10
C ARG A 63 21.75 34.56 32.34
N GLY A 64 22.01 33.34 31.90
CA GLY A 64 23.36 32.78 31.94
C GLY A 64 24.28 33.54 31.00
N ILE A 65 24.07 33.38 29.70
CA ILE A 65 24.76 34.09 28.62
C ILE A 65 23.74 34.92 27.85
N ASP A 66 23.95 36.24 27.76
CA ASP A 66 23.03 37.14 27.06
C ASP A 66 23.73 38.00 26.01
N ALA A 67 23.18 37.97 24.80
CA ALA A 67 23.50 38.90 23.72
C ALA A 67 22.31 39.82 23.42
N SER A 68 22.17 40.87 24.23
CA SER A 68 21.13 41.89 24.10
C SER A 68 21.55 43.13 23.29
N GLY A 69 22.84 43.26 22.93
CA GLY A 69 23.37 44.33 22.08
C GLY A 69 23.26 44.04 20.58
N THR A 70 23.60 45.01 19.74
CA THR A 70 23.70 44.81 18.27
C THR A 70 24.93 43.97 17.95
N LEU A 71 24.73 42.82 17.30
CA LEU A 71 25.81 41.95 16.83
C LEU A 71 26.22 42.33 15.40
N ALA A 72 27.53 42.45 15.15
CA ALA A 72 28.06 42.74 13.82
C ALA A 72 27.96 41.51 12.90
N SER A 73 27.86 41.73 11.59
CA SER A 73 28.00 40.64 10.62
C SER A 73 29.37 39.94 10.79
N GLY A 74 29.36 38.62 10.73
CA GLY A 74 30.51 37.76 11.00
C GLY A 74 30.80 37.50 12.48
N SER A 75 29.92 37.94 13.40
CA SER A 75 30.07 37.64 14.84
C SER A 75 30.03 36.13 15.08
N GLN A 76 30.92 35.65 15.95
CA GLN A 76 31.09 34.23 16.22
C GLN A 76 31.19 33.98 17.73
N ILE A 77 30.46 32.98 18.22
CA ILE A 77 30.59 32.49 19.59
C ILE A 77 30.61 30.95 19.61
N SER A 78 31.49 30.40 20.45
CA SER A 78 31.49 28.99 20.84
C SER A 78 31.29 28.90 22.34
N VAL A 79 30.30 28.13 22.77
CA VAL A 79 29.98 27.84 24.17
C VAL A 79 30.17 26.35 24.39
N VAL A 80 31.04 25.99 25.33
CA VAL A 80 31.29 24.61 25.75
C VAL A 80 30.88 24.47 27.20
N VAL A 81 30.04 23.49 27.50
CA VAL A 81 29.72 23.07 28.87
C VAL A 81 30.23 21.64 29.04
N GLU A 82 31.31 21.48 29.80
CA GLU A 82 31.96 20.19 30.01
C GLU A 82 31.11 19.27 30.91
N GLY A 83 31.44 17.98 31.00
CA GLY A 83 30.60 16.99 31.69
C GLY A 83 30.32 17.25 33.17
N ALA A 84 31.21 17.97 33.86
CA ALA A 84 30.99 18.42 35.24
C ALA A 84 30.42 19.85 35.32
N GLY A 85 30.41 20.55 34.19
CA GLY A 85 30.01 21.93 34.05
C GLY A 85 28.50 22.13 34.13
N ARG A 86 28.09 23.26 34.69
CA ARG A 86 26.69 23.66 34.78
C ARG A 86 26.51 25.13 34.45
N LEU A 87 25.66 25.42 33.47
CA LEU A 87 25.13 26.73 33.17
C LEU A 87 23.65 26.76 33.58
N ALA A 88 23.33 27.50 34.65
CA ALA A 88 21.98 27.61 35.16
C ALA A 88 21.53 29.07 35.30
N SER A 89 20.27 29.34 35.02
CA SER A 89 19.66 30.67 35.19
C SER A 89 18.18 30.61 35.52
N SER A 90 17.67 31.64 36.21
CA SER A 90 16.23 31.80 36.47
C SER A 90 15.43 32.30 35.25
N ASP A 91 16.11 32.91 34.28
CA ASP A 91 15.58 33.26 32.95
C ASP A 91 16.34 32.41 31.90
N ASP A 92 16.49 32.87 30.66
CA ASP A 92 17.17 32.09 29.62
C ASP A 92 18.64 31.75 29.96
N ALA A 93 19.04 30.48 29.83
CA ALA A 93 20.43 30.09 30.12
C ALA A 93 21.38 30.60 29.03
N ILE A 94 20.96 30.56 27.77
CA ILE A 94 21.63 31.24 26.66
C ILE A 94 20.57 31.99 25.85
N ARG A 95 20.72 33.30 25.70
CA ARG A 95 19.87 34.11 24.80
C ARG A 95 20.67 34.93 23.80
N VAL A 96 20.19 34.96 22.55
CA VAL A 96 20.52 36.02 21.59
C VAL A 96 19.26 36.79 21.22
N LYS A 97 19.23 38.09 21.55
CA LYS A 97 18.02 38.92 21.44
C LYS A 97 17.85 39.62 20.09
N ASN A 98 18.93 39.79 19.33
CA ASN A 98 18.91 40.57 18.09
C ASN A 98 19.43 39.74 16.91
N ASN A 99 18.72 39.79 15.79
CA ASN A 99 19.18 39.22 14.52
C ASN A 99 20.46 39.90 14.04
N PHE A 100 21.29 39.16 13.29
CA PHE A 100 22.45 39.68 12.59
C PHE A 100 22.63 38.98 11.24
N THR A 101 23.28 39.66 10.29
CA THR A 101 23.27 39.24 8.88
C THR A 101 23.93 37.88 8.63
N SER A 102 25.04 37.59 9.30
CA SER A 102 25.78 36.34 9.15
C SER A 102 26.70 36.11 10.34
N GLY A 103 27.08 34.86 10.60
CA GLY A 103 28.01 34.50 11.67
C GLY A 103 27.80 33.06 12.13
N THR A 104 28.34 32.73 13.29
CA THR A 104 28.31 31.35 13.82
C THR A 104 28.00 31.34 15.31
N ILE A 105 27.08 30.47 15.71
CA ILE A 105 26.82 30.14 17.11
C ILE A 105 27.01 28.63 17.24
N GLU A 106 27.98 28.22 18.05
CA GLU A 106 28.23 26.81 18.36
C GLU A 106 28.05 26.59 19.86
N ILE A 107 27.20 25.64 20.23
CA ILE A 107 26.93 25.26 21.62
C ILE A 107 27.20 23.75 21.72
N ASP A 108 28.21 23.37 22.48
CA ASP A 108 28.57 21.97 22.74
C ASP A 108 28.39 21.67 24.22
N ASN A 109 27.38 20.87 24.55
CA ASN A 109 27.02 20.51 25.91
C ASN A 109 27.31 19.04 26.18
N SER A 110 28.11 18.75 27.20
CA SER A 110 28.23 17.43 27.82
C SER A 110 27.86 17.46 29.31
N GLY A 111 27.71 18.66 29.89
CA GLY A 111 27.23 18.91 31.25
C GLY A 111 25.76 19.31 31.27
N SER A 112 25.44 20.41 31.95
CA SER A 112 24.05 20.81 32.18
C SER A 112 23.80 22.28 31.81
N ILE A 113 22.87 22.52 30.89
CA ILE A 113 22.32 23.84 30.55
C ILE A 113 20.87 23.87 31.03
N VAL A 114 20.55 24.69 32.03
CA VAL A 114 19.24 24.66 32.69
C VAL A 114 18.66 26.06 32.86
N SER A 115 17.41 26.22 32.45
CA SER A 115 16.57 27.33 32.90
C SER A 115 15.63 26.85 34.00
N ALA A 116 15.92 27.27 35.23
CA ALA A 116 15.15 26.98 36.43
C ALA A 116 15.52 27.97 37.54
N ASP A 117 14.65 28.14 38.54
CA ASP A 117 15.03 28.97 39.68
C ASP A 117 16.19 28.35 40.45
N ILE A 118 17.08 29.21 40.94
CA ILE A 118 18.30 28.82 41.66
C ILE A 118 18.17 29.30 43.09
N ASP A 119 18.19 28.37 44.05
CA ASP A 119 18.16 28.72 45.46
C ASP A 119 19.47 29.38 45.94
N ALA A 120 19.48 29.88 47.18
CA ALA A 120 20.66 30.49 47.77
C ALA A 120 21.84 29.53 47.96
N ALA A 121 21.63 28.22 47.83
CA ALA A 121 22.65 27.18 47.84
C ALA A 121 23.10 26.77 46.43
N GLY A 122 22.63 27.46 45.38
CA GLY A 122 22.98 27.20 44.00
C GLY A 122 22.19 26.05 43.35
N LYS A 123 21.23 25.44 44.04
CA LYS A 123 20.47 24.30 43.50
C LYS A 123 19.28 24.76 42.67
N ASN A 124 18.99 24.01 41.60
CA ASN A 124 17.76 24.18 40.86
C ASN A 124 16.58 23.82 41.78
N VAL A 125 15.61 24.71 41.87
CA VAL A 125 14.37 24.54 42.62
C VAL A 125 13.20 24.82 41.68
N ALA A 126 12.04 24.21 41.99
CA ALA A 126 10.83 24.44 41.23
C ALA A 126 10.52 25.95 41.22
N SER A 127 10.32 26.51 40.03
CA SER A 127 10.18 27.96 39.88
C SER A 127 8.78 28.42 40.25
N PRO A 128 8.58 29.35 41.22
CA PRO A 128 7.27 29.98 41.45
C PRO A 128 6.77 30.91 40.32
N ALA A 129 7.51 31.11 39.23
CA ALA A 129 7.18 31.99 38.11
C ALA A 129 7.60 31.40 36.75
N SER A 130 7.22 32.05 35.64
CA SER A 130 7.62 31.63 34.29
C SER A 130 9.14 31.75 34.10
N SER A 131 9.86 30.63 34.13
CA SER A 131 11.28 30.56 33.76
C SER A 131 11.49 30.81 32.26
N GLY A 132 12.73 31.11 31.85
CA GLY A 132 13.11 31.27 30.44
C GLY A 132 13.35 29.94 29.73
N GLN A 133 13.85 29.98 28.48
CA GLN A 133 14.27 28.78 27.76
C GLN A 133 15.69 28.37 28.18
N ALA A 134 16.06 27.09 28.06
CA ALA A 134 17.48 26.75 28.25
C ALA A 134 18.34 27.42 27.16
N ILE A 135 17.85 27.43 25.93
CA ILE A 135 18.48 28.11 24.80
C ILE A 135 17.40 28.88 24.02
N ASP A 136 17.48 30.22 24.01
CA ASP A 136 16.63 31.11 23.21
C ASP A 136 17.44 31.85 22.13
N LEU A 137 17.34 31.35 20.91
CA LEU A 137 17.92 31.94 19.70
C LEU A 137 16.83 32.40 18.72
N THR A 138 15.58 32.54 19.17
CA THR A 138 14.41 32.86 18.33
C THR A 138 14.63 34.12 17.49
N ALA A 139 15.39 35.10 18.01
CA ALA A 139 15.64 36.35 17.30
C ALA A 139 16.51 36.19 16.04
N ILE A 140 17.19 35.05 15.85
CA ILE A 140 18.00 34.80 14.66
C ILE A 140 17.10 34.32 13.53
N THR A 141 16.82 35.20 12.58
CA THR A 141 16.03 34.90 11.39
C THR A 141 16.86 34.87 10.10
N SER A 142 18.14 35.24 10.17
CA SER A 142 19.04 35.15 9.01
C SER A 142 19.44 33.71 8.72
N THR A 143 19.10 33.23 7.52
CA THR A 143 19.55 31.92 7.01
C THR A 143 21.04 31.88 6.65
N SER A 144 21.72 33.03 6.66
CA SER A 144 23.19 33.13 6.46
C SER A 144 23.98 33.01 7.77
N THR A 145 23.30 32.85 8.91
CA THR A 145 23.93 32.48 10.18
C THR A 145 23.92 30.96 10.31
N THR A 146 25.01 30.38 10.77
CA THR A 146 25.11 28.95 11.06
C THR A 146 25.00 28.74 12.56
N ILE A 147 23.99 28.00 13.00
CA ILE A 147 23.80 27.64 14.39
C ILE A 147 23.96 26.13 14.52
N VAL A 148 24.81 25.69 15.45
CA VAL A 148 24.97 24.28 15.78
C VAL A 148 24.81 24.12 17.29
N ILE A 149 23.88 23.26 17.69
CA ILE A 149 23.68 22.86 19.08
C ILE A 149 23.96 21.36 19.15
N ARG A 150 24.97 20.96 19.90
CA ARG A 150 25.25 19.54 20.20
C ARG A 150 25.05 19.30 21.67
N ASN A 151 24.17 18.36 22.00
CA ASN A 151 24.03 17.80 23.32
C ASN A 151 24.59 16.38 23.29
N GLN A 152 25.76 16.17 23.88
CA GLN A 152 26.47 14.90 23.89
C GLN A 152 25.82 13.92 24.87
N GLU A 153 26.20 12.64 24.81
CA GLU A 153 25.73 11.62 25.75
C GLU A 153 25.98 12.06 27.21
N GLY A 154 24.94 11.95 28.05
CA GLY A 154 24.97 12.43 29.44
C GLY A 154 24.70 13.94 29.61
N GLY A 155 24.77 14.73 28.53
CA GLY A 155 24.44 16.15 28.55
C GLY A 155 22.94 16.40 28.79
N VAL A 156 22.63 17.44 29.56
CA VAL A 156 21.26 17.85 29.89
C VAL A 156 21.01 19.28 29.41
N ILE A 157 19.96 19.46 28.62
CA ILE A 157 19.38 20.77 28.29
C ILE A 157 17.95 20.76 28.80
N SER A 158 17.60 21.65 29.74
CA SER A 158 16.25 21.62 30.33
C SER A 158 15.70 22.99 30.69
N ALA A 159 14.39 23.15 30.52
CA ALA A 159 13.64 24.31 30.99
C ALA A 159 12.47 23.86 31.86
N ALA A 160 12.25 24.56 32.97
CA ALA A 160 11.24 24.21 33.97
C ALA A 160 9.80 24.55 33.54
N ASP A 161 9.61 25.69 32.89
CA ASP A 161 8.29 26.30 32.60
C ASP A 161 8.27 27.02 31.24
N ALA A 162 9.09 26.55 30.31
CA ALA A 162 9.17 27.05 28.94
C ALA A 162 9.77 25.98 28.03
N ASP A 163 9.88 26.28 26.74
CA ASP A 163 10.54 25.40 25.78
C ASP A 163 12.01 25.20 26.16
N ALA A 164 12.54 23.99 25.99
CA ALA A 164 13.95 23.78 26.32
C ALA A 164 14.84 24.51 25.30
N ILE A 165 14.54 24.39 24.01
CA ILE A 165 15.31 25.03 22.93
C ILE A 165 14.36 25.78 21.98
N ARG A 166 14.65 27.07 21.74
CA ARG A 166 14.17 27.82 20.59
C ARG A 166 15.34 28.17 19.67
N PRO A 167 15.54 27.45 18.56
CA PRO A 167 16.82 27.42 17.88
C PRO A 167 17.06 28.55 16.87
N GLY A 168 16.04 29.30 16.44
CA GLY A 168 16.16 30.28 15.36
C GLY A 168 16.26 29.64 13.96
N ALA A 169 16.67 30.41 12.97
CA ALA A 169 16.77 30.00 11.56
C ALA A 169 18.10 29.30 11.23
N ASN A 170 18.03 28.33 10.30
CA ASN A 170 19.18 27.56 9.81
C ASN A 170 19.99 26.86 10.93
N THR A 171 19.28 26.24 11.87
CA THR A 171 19.89 25.59 13.04
C THR A 171 19.99 24.09 12.87
N ARG A 172 21.16 23.55 13.21
CA ARG A 172 21.39 22.11 13.28
C ARG A 172 21.53 21.67 14.72
N ILE A 173 20.58 20.88 15.20
CA ILE A 173 20.56 20.29 16.54
C ILE A 173 21.00 18.83 16.43
N ILE A 174 21.96 18.42 17.26
CA ILE A 174 22.37 17.02 17.42
C ILE A 174 22.21 16.67 18.90
N ASN A 175 21.41 15.66 19.22
CA ASN A 175 21.13 15.26 20.58
C ASN A 175 21.45 13.78 20.80
N ALA A 176 22.45 13.49 21.62
CA ALA A 176 22.74 12.18 22.20
C ALA A 176 22.47 12.14 23.71
N GLY A 177 22.16 13.29 24.33
CA GLY A 177 21.80 13.41 25.75
C GLY A 177 20.30 13.65 25.95
N THR A 178 19.95 14.38 26.99
CA THR A 178 18.56 14.71 27.35
C THR A 178 18.24 16.17 27.02
N VAL A 179 17.18 16.39 26.26
CA VAL A 179 16.50 17.68 26.09
C VAL A 179 15.11 17.56 26.72
N THR A 180 14.78 18.40 27.70
CA THR A 180 13.49 18.29 28.41
C THR A 180 12.88 19.63 28.76
N ALA A 181 11.66 19.86 28.27
CA ALA A 181 10.80 20.94 28.74
C ALA A 181 9.77 20.37 29.72
N LEU A 182 9.77 20.90 30.94
CA LEU A 182 8.88 20.47 32.01
C LEU A 182 7.59 21.31 32.04
N ALA A 183 6.60 20.78 32.74
CA ALA A 183 5.31 21.42 32.99
C ALA A 183 5.23 22.01 34.41
N GLU A 184 6.32 22.61 34.93
CA GLU A 184 6.21 23.30 36.21
C GLU A 184 5.13 24.40 36.12
N ASN A 185 4.50 24.71 37.25
CA ASN A 185 3.37 25.63 37.33
C ASN A 185 2.13 25.26 36.49
N GLY A 186 2.08 24.04 35.94
CA GLY A 186 0.97 23.57 35.11
C GLY A 186 0.99 24.13 33.68
N ASN A 187 2.12 24.69 33.23
CA ASN A 187 2.28 25.10 31.85
C ASN A 187 2.42 23.88 30.93
N THR A 188 1.34 23.59 30.22
CA THR A 188 1.25 22.48 29.26
C THR A 188 1.44 22.96 27.83
N SER A 189 2.15 24.08 27.62
CA SER A 189 2.52 24.58 26.30
C SER A 189 4.01 24.46 26.00
N SER A 190 4.82 24.07 26.99
CA SER A 190 6.27 23.91 26.85
C SER A 190 6.64 22.71 25.98
N ASP A 191 7.45 22.94 24.96
CA ASP A 191 7.90 21.94 24.00
C ASP A 191 9.39 21.63 24.16
N GLY A 192 9.81 20.40 23.85
CA GLY A 192 11.22 20.02 23.93
C GLY A 192 12.07 20.91 23.03
N ILE A 193 11.65 21.08 21.78
CA ILE A 193 12.23 22.01 20.81
C ILE A 193 11.10 22.74 20.10
N ASP A 194 11.13 24.07 20.10
CA ASP A 194 10.15 24.91 19.40
C ASP A 194 10.86 25.84 18.39
N PHE A 195 10.69 25.57 17.11
CA PHE A 195 11.22 26.41 16.01
C PHE A 195 10.43 27.71 15.80
N GLN A 196 9.30 27.89 16.48
CA GLN A 196 8.45 29.07 16.41
C GLN A 196 7.99 29.33 14.95
N ASP A 197 7.61 30.58 14.67
CA ASP A 197 7.04 30.98 13.37
C ASP A 197 8.04 30.99 12.21
N THR A 198 9.33 31.21 12.51
CA THR A 198 10.36 31.50 11.47
C THR A 198 11.63 30.68 11.60
N GLY A 199 11.77 29.90 12.67
CA GLY A 199 12.89 28.98 12.81
C GLY A 199 12.83 27.92 11.73
N SER A 200 14.00 27.41 11.38
CA SER A 200 14.17 26.39 10.35
C SER A 200 15.45 25.61 10.61
N GLY A 201 15.52 24.38 10.09
CA GLY A 201 16.75 23.60 10.15
C GLY A 201 16.51 22.12 10.33
N THR A 202 17.41 21.47 11.06
CA THR A 202 17.45 20.01 11.19
C THR A 202 17.65 19.58 12.63
N VAL A 203 16.97 18.51 13.05
CA VAL A 203 17.16 17.85 14.34
C VAL A 203 17.64 16.42 14.11
N THR A 204 18.76 16.04 14.70
CA THR A 204 19.24 14.65 14.75
C THR A 204 19.23 14.19 16.20
N ASN A 205 18.32 13.29 16.54
CA ASN A 205 18.28 12.63 17.84
C ASN A 205 18.94 11.25 17.73
N GLU A 206 20.14 11.11 18.29
CA GLU A 206 20.92 9.88 18.26
C GLU A 206 20.34 8.81 19.19
N ALA A 207 20.88 7.58 19.14
CA ALA A 207 20.30 6.42 19.82
C ALA A 207 20.13 6.57 21.34
N THR A 208 21.02 7.29 22.01
CA THR A 208 20.94 7.60 23.45
C THR A 208 20.16 8.87 23.73
N GLY A 209 19.81 9.62 22.69
CA GLY A 209 19.14 10.90 22.77
C GLY A 209 17.69 10.79 23.21
N SER A 210 17.28 11.69 24.10
CA SER A 210 15.91 11.85 24.54
C SER A 210 15.48 13.30 24.37
N ILE A 211 14.39 13.53 23.65
CA ILE A 211 13.73 14.84 23.50
C ILE A 211 12.32 14.70 24.03
N ILE A 212 12.02 15.39 25.13
CA ILE A 212 10.74 15.29 25.82
C ILE A 212 10.18 16.70 26.02
N GLY A 213 8.96 16.93 25.55
CA GLY A 213 8.22 18.15 25.89
C GLY A 213 6.99 17.86 26.73
N ALA A 214 6.65 18.82 27.59
CA ALA A 214 5.41 18.80 28.35
C ALA A 214 4.18 18.75 27.43
N ARG A 215 4.26 19.39 26.26
CA ARG A 215 3.25 19.29 25.20
C ARG A 215 3.76 18.45 24.04
N HIS A 216 4.59 19.01 23.15
CA HIS A 216 5.19 18.31 22.02
C HIS A 216 6.68 18.07 22.23
N GLY A 217 7.18 16.96 21.70
CA GLY A 217 8.63 16.73 21.65
C GLY A 217 9.32 17.80 20.81
N ILE A 218 8.82 18.00 19.58
CA ILE A 218 9.30 19.02 18.64
C ILE A 218 8.10 19.73 18.01
N THR A 219 8.18 21.06 17.87
CA THR A 219 7.20 21.83 17.07
C THR A 219 7.84 22.89 16.16
N ALA A 220 7.17 23.22 15.05
CA ALA A 220 7.56 24.25 14.11
C ALA A 220 6.37 24.73 13.26
N LYS A 221 6.45 25.95 12.70
CA LYS A 221 5.54 26.40 11.61
C LYS A 221 6.14 26.30 10.20
N THR A 222 7.39 25.86 10.11
CA THR A 222 8.10 25.68 8.84
C THR A 222 8.46 24.21 8.64
N ALA A 223 8.63 23.79 7.39
CA ALA A 223 9.12 22.47 7.09
C ALA A 223 10.57 22.33 7.58
N ILE A 224 10.79 21.37 8.49
CA ILE A 224 12.10 20.99 9.03
C ILE A 224 12.41 19.53 8.71
N SER A 225 13.66 19.13 8.92
CA SER A 225 14.06 17.71 8.84
C SER A 225 14.39 17.15 10.23
N VAL A 226 13.82 16.00 10.57
CA VAL A 226 14.06 15.29 11.83
C VAL A 226 14.55 13.88 11.54
N THR A 227 15.69 13.51 12.09
CA THR A 227 16.18 12.12 12.09
C THR A 227 16.23 11.64 13.53
N ASN A 228 15.54 10.53 13.82
CA ASN A 228 15.43 9.96 15.16
C ASN A 228 15.98 8.54 15.20
N SER A 229 16.87 8.26 16.14
CA SER A 229 17.30 6.92 16.55
C SER A 229 17.07 6.66 18.04
N GLY A 230 16.76 7.70 18.81
CA GLY A 230 16.46 7.65 20.24
C GLY A 230 14.97 7.85 20.51
N THR A 231 14.63 8.61 21.56
CA THR A 231 13.24 8.90 21.94
C THR A 231 12.88 10.36 21.66
N ILE A 232 11.76 10.58 20.98
CA ILE A 232 11.06 11.86 20.89
C ILE A 232 9.66 11.66 21.46
N GLN A 233 9.28 12.45 22.47
CA GLN A 233 8.00 12.29 23.15
C GLN A 233 7.30 13.63 23.43
N GLY A 234 6.04 13.72 23.03
CA GLY A 234 5.07 14.70 23.53
C GLY A 234 4.21 14.10 24.63
N GLN A 235 4.18 14.71 25.81
CA GLN A 235 3.46 14.15 26.97
C GLN A 235 1.98 14.53 27.03
N LEU A 236 1.59 15.63 26.37
CA LEU A 236 0.22 16.16 26.33
C LEU A 236 -0.11 16.69 24.92
N GLY A 237 0.44 16.02 23.91
CA GLY A 237 0.40 16.40 22.51
C GLY A 237 1.27 15.45 21.69
N SER A 238 1.54 15.86 20.46
CA SER A 238 2.26 15.06 19.47
C SER A 238 3.75 14.88 19.76
N GLY A 239 4.34 13.76 19.35
CA GLY A 239 5.80 13.59 19.37
C GLY A 239 6.49 14.67 18.53
N ILE A 240 6.01 14.85 17.30
CA ILE A 240 6.42 15.92 16.38
C ILE A 240 5.14 16.60 15.86
N ASN A 241 5.03 17.92 16.02
CA ASN A 241 3.90 18.73 15.55
C ASN A 241 4.37 19.87 14.64
N LEU A 242 4.16 19.77 13.34
CA LEU A 242 4.62 20.76 12.35
C LEU A 242 3.42 21.43 11.66
N ASP A 243 3.08 22.64 12.11
CA ASP A 243 1.97 23.47 11.60
C ASP A 243 2.36 24.14 10.26
N THR A 244 2.83 23.33 9.31
CA THR A 244 3.35 23.82 8.02
C THR A 244 2.22 24.21 7.09
N THR A 245 2.41 25.30 6.34
CA THR A 245 1.47 25.72 5.28
C THR A 245 2.04 25.57 3.87
N SER A 246 3.33 25.20 3.78
CA SER A 246 4.06 24.99 2.53
C SER A 246 5.37 24.23 2.80
N GLY A 247 5.99 23.72 1.74
CA GLY A 247 7.21 22.93 1.83
C GLY A 247 6.92 21.44 2.03
N VAL A 248 7.96 20.66 2.26
CA VAL A 248 7.83 19.22 2.57
C VAL A 248 8.66 18.94 3.81
N ALA A 249 8.02 18.57 4.92
CA ALA A 249 8.73 18.13 6.11
C ALA A 249 9.36 16.75 5.86
N VAL A 250 10.51 16.47 6.47
CA VAL A 250 11.19 15.17 6.32
C VAL A 250 11.42 14.57 7.70
N ILE A 251 10.85 13.40 7.96
CA ILE A 251 10.96 12.72 9.24
C ILE A 251 11.44 11.30 9.00
N GLU A 252 12.62 10.97 9.52
CA GLU A 252 13.21 9.63 9.43
C GLU A 252 13.35 9.05 10.84
N ASN A 253 12.64 7.95 11.11
CA ASN A 253 12.73 7.19 12.35
C ASN A 253 13.49 5.88 12.10
N ALA A 254 14.74 5.83 12.55
CA ALA A 254 15.65 4.71 12.38
C ALA A 254 15.27 3.50 13.26
N PRO A 255 15.84 2.31 13.00
CA PRO A 255 15.61 1.14 13.85
C PRO A 255 15.92 1.42 15.32
N GLY A 256 14.98 1.08 16.21
CA GLY A 256 15.07 1.35 17.65
C GLY A 256 14.62 2.75 18.08
N GLY A 257 14.42 3.68 17.14
CA GLY A 257 13.87 4.99 17.42
C GLY A 257 12.39 4.93 17.82
N LEU A 258 12.01 5.72 18.81
CA LEU A 258 10.64 5.93 19.25
C LEU A 258 10.23 7.39 19.00
N ILE A 259 9.12 7.57 18.28
CA ILE A 259 8.38 8.83 18.22
C ILE A 259 7.00 8.57 18.82
N GLU A 260 6.67 9.27 19.90
CA GLU A 260 5.43 9.06 20.64
C GLU A 260 4.71 10.37 20.98
N GLY A 261 3.44 10.46 20.61
CA GLY A 261 2.52 11.43 21.19
C GLY A 261 1.67 10.79 22.27
N THR A 262 1.28 11.57 23.27
CA THR A 262 0.42 11.11 24.37
C THR A 262 -0.80 12.02 24.51
N ALA A 263 -1.97 11.45 24.30
CA ALA A 263 -3.24 12.15 24.43
C ALA A 263 -3.60 12.35 25.90
N SER A 264 -4.21 13.49 26.22
CA SER A 264 -4.62 13.81 27.59
C SER A 264 -5.71 14.87 27.61
N GLY A 265 -6.81 14.57 28.31
CA GLY A 265 -8.00 15.42 28.26
C GLY A 265 -8.53 15.53 26.84
N SER A 266 -8.84 16.75 26.39
CA SER A 266 -9.35 17.05 25.05
C SER A 266 -8.28 17.13 23.96
N ARG A 267 -7.00 16.95 24.31
CA ARG A 267 -5.89 16.98 23.35
C ARG A 267 -5.63 15.57 22.85
N ASP A 268 -5.58 15.42 21.54
CA ASP A 268 -4.98 14.28 20.87
C ASP A 268 -3.46 14.23 21.11
N GLY A 269 -2.86 13.13 20.68
CA GLY A 269 -1.52 12.74 21.05
C GLY A 269 -0.87 11.99 19.93
N ASP A 270 -0.66 12.68 18.82
CA ASP A 270 -0.21 12.03 17.60
C ASP A 270 1.27 11.67 17.64
N GLY A 271 1.68 10.57 17.04
CA GLY A 271 3.11 10.31 16.89
C GLY A 271 3.76 11.46 16.09
N ILE A 272 3.21 11.70 14.91
CA ILE A 272 3.59 12.76 13.98
C ILE A 272 2.32 13.48 13.52
N ASP A 273 2.31 14.80 13.61
CA ASP A 273 1.29 15.68 13.05
C ASP A 273 1.97 16.72 12.14
N VAL A 274 1.57 16.78 10.86
CA VAL A 274 2.08 17.73 9.87
C VAL A 274 0.94 18.27 8.99
N ASP A 275 0.59 19.54 9.14
CA ASP A 275 -0.53 20.19 8.43
C ASP A 275 -0.45 20.16 6.89
N TYR A 276 0.75 20.02 6.32
CA TYR A 276 0.96 20.01 4.87
C TYR A 276 1.73 18.76 4.44
N LEU A 277 2.52 18.83 3.38
CA LEU A 277 3.19 17.65 2.84
C LEU A 277 4.34 17.16 3.72
N ALA A 278 4.46 15.84 3.85
CA ALA A 278 5.55 15.20 4.57
C ALA A 278 6.16 14.01 3.81
N THR A 279 7.44 13.75 4.07
CA THR A 279 8.11 12.49 3.79
C THR A 279 8.44 11.82 5.12
N VAL A 280 7.76 10.73 5.43
CA VAL A 280 7.98 9.93 6.64
C VAL A 280 8.62 8.59 6.25
N ILE A 281 9.80 8.29 6.82
CA ILE A 281 10.49 7.02 6.65
C ILE A 281 10.62 6.38 8.03
N ASN A 282 9.96 5.24 8.25
CA ASN A 282 9.95 4.54 9.52
C ASN A 282 10.58 3.15 9.41
N SER A 283 11.58 2.90 10.26
CA SER A 283 12.12 1.57 10.57
C SER A 283 12.11 1.29 12.08
N GLY A 284 11.66 2.24 12.89
CA GLY A 284 11.47 2.12 14.34
C GLY A 284 9.98 2.05 14.71
N THR A 285 9.62 2.68 15.83
CA THR A 285 8.23 2.78 16.30
C THR A 285 7.73 4.22 16.23
N ILE A 286 6.60 4.43 15.56
CA ILE A 286 5.79 5.66 15.64
C ILE A 286 4.46 5.29 16.29
N ARG A 287 4.10 5.99 17.36
CA ARG A 287 2.97 5.62 18.19
C ARG A 287 2.15 6.82 18.69
N ALA A 288 0.84 6.67 18.68
CA ALA A 288 -0.05 7.46 19.53
C ALA A 288 -0.41 6.66 20.79
N ALA A 289 -0.22 7.28 21.96
CA ALA A 289 -0.57 6.71 23.25
C ALA A 289 -1.79 7.41 23.85
N GLY A 290 -2.77 6.64 24.30
CA GLY A 290 -4.00 7.18 24.89
C GLY A 290 -5.04 7.60 23.85
N VAL A 291 -6.17 8.09 24.34
CA VAL A 291 -7.31 8.52 23.52
C VAL A 291 -7.80 9.86 24.06
N SER A 292 -7.96 10.85 23.17
CA SER A 292 -8.57 12.13 23.52
C SER A 292 -10.00 11.94 24.02
N SER A 293 -10.42 12.76 25.00
CA SER A 293 -11.79 12.79 25.49
C SER A 293 -12.76 13.49 24.54
N ASP A 294 -12.26 14.18 23.52
CA ASP A 294 -13.06 14.86 22.52
C ASP A 294 -13.50 13.87 21.44
N SER A 295 -14.81 13.64 21.34
CA SER A 295 -15.40 12.58 20.50
C SER A 295 -15.19 12.75 18.99
N GLY A 296 -14.55 13.83 18.54
CA GLY A 296 -14.24 14.12 17.14
C GLY A 296 -12.74 14.16 16.82
N THR A 297 -11.87 14.07 17.82
CA THR A 297 -10.41 14.00 17.64
C THR A 297 -9.96 12.57 17.83
N LEU A 298 -9.22 12.05 16.87
CA LEU A 298 -8.52 10.79 17.02
C LEU A 298 -7.11 11.09 17.52
N SER A 299 -6.47 10.10 18.12
CA SER A 299 -5.03 10.10 18.35
C SER A 299 -4.41 9.15 17.33
N GLU A 300 -3.63 9.68 16.40
CA GLU A 300 -3.08 8.93 15.27
C GLU A 300 -1.58 8.73 15.41
N ALA A 301 -1.06 7.61 14.91
CA ALA A 301 0.40 7.51 14.85
C ALA A 301 0.98 8.54 13.88
N ILE A 302 0.31 8.77 12.74
CA ILE A 302 0.69 9.76 11.73
C ILE A 302 -0.56 10.48 11.21
N THR A 303 -0.54 11.80 11.26
CA THR A 303 -1.49 12.72 10.60
C THR A 303 -0.68 13.65 9.69
N ILE A 304 -0.94 13.63 8.38
CA ILE A 304 -0.21 14.47 7.40
C ILE A 304 -1.11 15.05 6.30
N GLY A 305 -0.71 16.18 5.73
CA GLY A 305 -1.34 16.84 4.59
C GLY A 305 -1.22 16.17 3.22
N GLY A 306 -0.60 15.00 3.13
CA GLY A 306 -0.22 14.28 1.89
C GLY A 306 1.29 14.05 1.80
N GLY A 307 1.76 13.46 0.68
CA GLY A 307 3.19 13.16 0.46
C GLY A 307 3.52 11.67 0.53
N THR A 308 4.55 11.27 1.27
CA THR A 308 5.06 9.89 1.23
C THR A 308 5.26 9.30 2.63
N ILE A 309 4.76 8.08 2.86
CA ILE A 309 5.03 7.29 4.06
C ILE A 309 5.65 5.96 3.65
N THR A 310 6.84 5.66 4.17
CA THR A 310 7.50 4.35 3.99
C THR A 310 7.69 3.69 5.34
N ASN A 311 6.95 2.61 5.60
CA ASN A 311 7.14 1.75 6.77
C ASN A 311 7.95 0.52 6.38
N ALA A 312 9.25 0.55 6.66
CA ALA A 312 10.18 -0.52 6.33
C ALA A 312 9.90 -1.80 7.12
N SER A 313 10.51 -2.91 6.69
CA SER A 313 10.44 -4.17 7.45
C SER A 313 10.97 -3.98 8.87
N GLY A 314 10.19 -4.43 9.86
CA GLY A 314 10.47 -4.21 11.29
C GLY A 314 9.97 -2.88 11.85
N GLY A 315 9.55 -1.94 11.00
CA GLY A 315 8.88 -0.71 11.41
C GLY A 315 7.47 -0.97 11.94
N LEU A 316 7.10 -0.24 13.00
CA LEU A 316 5.79 -0.26 13.61
C LEU A 316 5.19 1.15 13.59
N ILE A 317 3.99 1.27 13.02
CA ILE A 317 3.14 2.46 13.09
C ILE A 317 1.85 2.02 13.79
N VAL A 318 1.56 2.56 14.98
CA VAL A 318 0.50 2.00 15.84
C VAL A 318 -0.29 3.05 16.60
N SER A 319 -1.62 2.89 16.60
CA SER A 319 -2.54 3.62 17.45
C SER A 319 -3.69 2.71 17.91
N THR A 320 -4.23 2.99 19.09
CA THR A 320 -5.49 2.36 19.55
C THR A 320 -6.72 2.83 18.78
N GLN A 321 -6.62 3.92 18.01
CA GLN A 321 -7.67 4.42 17.13
C GLN A 321 -7.32 4.13 15.67
N ARG A 322 -6.75 5.11 14.96
CA ARG A 322 -6.35 4.99 13.56
C ARG A 322 -4.83 5.18 13.46
N ALA A 323 -4.17 4.38 12.63
CA ALA A 323 -2.72 4.46 12.53
C ALA A 323 -2.28 5.67 11.69
N ILE A 324 -2.92 5.87 10.53
CA ILE A 324 -2.59 6.91 9.57
C ILE A 324 -3.86 7.66 9.15
N THR A 325 -3.87 8.97 9.34
CA THR A 325 -4.81 9.92 8.72
C THR A 325 -4.06 10.79 7.73
N VAL A 326 -4.67 11.01 6.56
CA VAL A 326 -4.19 12.00 5.59
C VAL A 326 -5.33 12.93 5.21
N ASP A 327 -5.27 14.18 5.64
CA ASP A 327 -6.33 15.19 5.46
C ASP A 327 -5.71 16.61 5.46
N ASP A 328 -6.48 17.68 5.64
CA ASP A 328 -5.95 19.05 5.78
C ASP A 328 -5.74 19.49 7.24
N SER A 329 -5.66 18.53 8.19
CA SER A 329 -5.70 18.73 9.65
C SER A 329 -6.96 19.45 10.17
N ASN A 330 -7.97 19.64 9.30
CA ASN A 330 -9.25 20.26 9.64
C ASN A 330 -10.44 19.44 9.09
N GLY A 331 -10.22 18.17 8.75
CA GLY A 331 -11.24 17.24 8.24
C GLY A 331 -11.66 17.49 6.79
N GLY A 332 -10.98 18.37 6.07
CA GLY A 332 -11.07 18.54 4.62
C GLY A 332 -10.05 17.65 3.86
N GLY A 333 -9.97 17.86 2.55
CA GLY A 333 -9.12 17.03 1.69
C GLY A 333 -7.64 17.40 1.78
N ALA A 334 -6.78 16.39 1.75
CA ALA A 334 -5.32 16.51 1.69
C ALA A 334 -4.85 17.51 0.65
N TYR A 335 -3.69 18.10 0.87
CA TYR A 335 -3.09 19.11 -0.01
C TYR A 335 -2.37 18.53 -1.23
N GLY A 336 -2.21 17.21 -1.31
CA GLY A 336 -1.62 16.53 -2.45
C GLY A 336 -1.75 15.01 -2.35
N ALA A 337 -1.41 14.35 -3.47
CA ALA A 337 -1.39 12.89 -3.56
C ALA A 337 -0.44 12.25 -2.54
N THR A 338 -0.77 11.02 -2.16
CA THR A 338 -0.14 10.25 -1.10
C THR A 338 0.38 8.93 -1.63
N THR A 339 1.60 8.59 -1.26
CA THR A 339 2.18 7.26 -1.50
C THR A 339 2.56 6.61 -0.19
N ILE A 340 1.94 5.46 0.11
CA ILE A 340 2.23 4.64 1.29
C ILE A 340 2.87 3.34 0.84
N THR A 341 4.05 3.02 1.35
CA THR A 341 4.71 1.72 1.17
C THR A 341 4.89 1.04 2.51
N ASN A 342 4.27 -0.12 2.71
CA ASN A 342 4.32 -0.88 3.95
C ASN A 342 4.96 -2.26 3.75
N ALA A 343 6.12 -2.47 4.39
CA ALA A 343 6.75 -3.77 4.59
C ALA A 343 6.81 -4.19 6.07
N GLY A 344 6.44 -3.29 6.99
CA GLY A 344 6.37 -3.52 8.43
C GLY A 344 4.93 -3.79 8.90
N THR A 345 4.60 -3.29 10.09
CA THR A 345 3.24 -3.34 10.66
C THR A 345 2.65 -1.94 10.77
N ILE A 346 1.43 -1.78 10.25
CA ILE A 346 0.55 -0.62 10.49
C ILE A 346 -0.68 -1.13 11.25
N GLU A 347 -0.97 -0.59 12.42
CA GLU A 347 -2.04 -1.09 13.30
C GLU A 347 -2.94 0.04 13.81
N GLY A 348 -4.22 -0.02 13.42
CA GLY A 348 -5.30 0.81 13.95
C GLY A 348 -6.29 -0.03 14.77
N GLY A 349 -6.46 0.32 16.04
CA GLY A 349 -7.28 -0.45 16.98
C GLY A 349 -8.81 -0.28 16.84
N ASN A 350 -9.31 0.75 16.14
CA ASN A 350 -10.75 1.07 16.08
C ASN A 350 -11.36 0.93 14.67
N GLY A 351 -11.03 -0.16 13.97
CA GLY A 351 -11.64 -0.51 12.69
C GLY A 351 -10.80 -0.12 11.49
N GLU A 352 -10.48 1.17 11.30
CA GLU A 352 -9.65 1.66 10.19
C GLU A 352 -8.19 1.88 10.61
N ALA A 353 -7.26 1.34 9.83
CA ALA A 353 -5.82 1.57 10.00
C ALA A 353 -5.35 2.80 9.22
N ILE A 354 -5.80 2.94 7.97
CA ILE A 354 -5.40 4.01 7.05
C ILE A 354 -6.67 4.69 6.52
N SER A 355 -6.73 6.00 6.62
CA SER A 355 -7.80 6.82 6.04
C SER A 355 -7.18 8.03 5.34
N ILE A 356 -7.43 8.15 4.05
CA ILE A 356 -7.09 9.34 3.26
C ILE A 356 -8.39 10.08 2.94
N VAL A 357 -8.35 11.41 3.00
CA VAL A 357 -9.43 12.29 2.61
C VAL A 357 -8.90 13.16 1.48
N GLY A 358 -9.54 13.12 0.31
CA GLY A 358 -9.02 13.85 -0.85
C GLY A 358 -9.72 13.47 -2.14
N THR A 359 -9.21 14.05 -3.24
CA THR A 359 -9.62 13.75 -4.62
C THR A 359 -8.40 13.42 -5.50
N PHE A 360 -7.26 13.16 -4.87
CA PHE A 360 -6.00 12.89 -5.54
C PHE A 360 -5.85 11.38 -5.69
N GLY A 361 -5.37 10.92 -6.86
CA GLY A 361 -5.02 9.51 -7.01
C GLY A 361 -3.84 9.14 -6.11
N ASP A 362 -4.11 8.25 -5.17
CA ASP A 362 -3.18 7.80 -4.14
C ASP A 362 -2.62 6.41 -4.48
N THR A 363 -1.53 6.04 -3.82
CA THR A 363 -0.89 4.74 -4.02
C THR A 363 -0.55 4.08 -2.70
N LEU A 364 -1.06 2.87 -2.49
CA LEU A 364 -0.73 2.01 -1.35
C LEU A 364 -0.09 0.70 -1.82
N THR A 365 1.16 0.45 -1.45
CA THR A 365 1.82 -0.85 -1.65
C THR A 365 2.02 -1.53 -0.30
N ASN A 366 1.35 -2.67 -0.10
CA ASN A 366 1.46 -3.48 1.11
C ASN A 366 2.14 -4.83 0.83
N SER A 367 3.30 -5.05 1.41
CA SER A 367 3.96 -6.36 1.54
C SER A 367 4.10 -6.83 2.99
N GLY A 368 3.67 -6.00 3.94
CA GLY A 368 3.70 -6.26 5.38
C GLY A 368 2.31 -6.60 5.93
N SER A 369 2.05 -6.15 7.16
CA SER A 369 0.77 -6.31 7.86
C SER A 369 0.08 -4.96 8.06
N ILE A 370 -1.19 -4.87 7.67
CA ILE A 370 -2.09 -3.78 8.01
C ILE A 370 -3.22 -4.37 8.86
N ILE A 371 -3.29 -3.96 10.12
CA ILE A 371 -4.29 -4.41 11.09
C ILE A 371 -5.33 -3.30 11.22
N GLY A 372 -6.47 -3.49 10.55
CA GLY A 372 -7.53 -2.51 10.35
C GLY A 372 -7.88 -2.37 8.86
N GLY A 373 -8.89 -1.55 8.57
CA GLY A 373 -9.35 -1.23 7.22
C GLY A 373 -8.52 -0.14 6.55
N VAL A 374 -8.74 0.03 5.25
CA VAL A 374 -8.09 1.02 4.40
C VAL A 374 -9.16 1.78 3.63
N ALA A 375 -9.10 3.10 3.64
CA ALA A 375 -9.91 3.98 2.80
C ALA A 375 -9.01 4.99 2.08
N LEU A 376 -9.10 5.06 0.75
CA LEU A 376 -8.27 5.94 -0.11
C LEU A 376 -9.03 7.18 -0.63
N ALA A 377 -10.36 7.13 -0.60
CA ALA A 377 -11.28 8.24 -0.92
C ALA A 377 -11.41 8.53 -2.41
N GLY A 378 -11.11 9.74 -2.88
CA GLY A 378 -11.34 10.12 -4.27
C GLY A 378 -10.03 10.26 -5.03
N GLY A 379 -10.06 10.02 -6.34
CA GLY A 379 -8.90 9.99 -7.21
C GLY A 379 -8.77 8.64 -7.89
N ASP A 380 -7.97 8.54 -8.96
CA ASP A 380 -7.66 7.22 -9.55
C ASP A 380 -6.61 6.53 -8.66
N ASP A 381 -7.06 5.69 -7.73
CA ASP A 381 -6.24 5.08 -6.69
C ASP A 381 -5.62 3.74 -7.11
N VAL A 382 -4.45 3.44 -6.56
CA VAL A 382 -3.77 2.15 -6.79
C VAL A 382 -3.39 1.49 -5.47
N LEU A 383 -4.03 0.36 -5.17
CA LEU A 383 -3.66 -0.50 -4.04
C LEU A 383 -3.05 -1.80 -4.52
N THR A 384 -1.79 -2.05 -4.19
CA THR A 384 -1.09 -3.32 -4.44
C THR A 384 -0.87 -4.09 -3.13
N ASN A 385 -1.46 -5.27 -3.00
CA ASN A 385 -1.35 -6.12 -1.82
C ASN A 385 -0.65 -7.45 -2.12
N THR A 386 0.48 -7.67 -1.45
CA THR A 386 1.22 -8.94 -1.40
C THR A 386 1.37 -9.46 0.03
N GLY A 387 0.90 -8.69 1.03
CA GLY A 387 0.88 -9.05 2.45
C GLY A 387 -0.55 -9.27 2.97
N THR A 388 -0.79 -8.84 4.21
CA THR A 388 -2.08 -8.99 4.89
C THR A 388 -2.73 -7.66 5.20
N ILE A 389 -4.03 -7.53 4.91
CA ILE A 389 -4.91 -6.44 5.37
C ILE A 389 -6.05 -7.12 6.15
N SER A 390 -6.18 -6.83 7.46
CA SER A 390 -7.18 -7.55 8.28
C SER A 390 -8.60 -6.99 8.15
N GLY A 391 -8.74 -5.72 7.75
CA GLY A 391 -10.04 -5.05 7.59
C GLY A 391 -10.54 -5.01 6.14
N ALA A 392 -11.55 -4.17 5.92
CA ALA A 392 -12.07 -3.86 4.59
C ALA A 392 -11.17 -2.87 3.84
N VAL A 393 -11.29 -2.84 2.52
CA VAL A 393 -10.63 -1.91 1.61
C VAL A 393 -11.71 -1.15 0.85
N SER A 394 -11.64 0.18 0.87
CA SER A 394 -12.45 1.09 0.05
C SER A 394 -11.50 1.93 -0.79
N LEU A 395 -11.61 1.85 -2.11
CA LEU A 395 -10.83 2.69 -3.04
C LEU A 395 -11.53 4.04 -3.15
N GLY A 396 -12.68 4.12 -3.83
CA GLY A 396 -13.69 5.16 -3.60
C GLY A 396 -14.18 5.81 -4.88
N GLU A 397 -14.04 7.13 -5.07
CA GLU A 397 -14.43 7.78 -6.33
C GLU A 397 -13.24 7.83 -7.29
N GLY A 398 -13.34 7.32 -8.51
CA GLY A 398 -12.23 7.33 -9.46
C GLY A 398 -12.17 6.05 -10.27
N ASN A 399 -11.23 5.93 -11.21
CA ASN A 399 -10.97 4.65 -11.87
C ASN A 399 -9.84 3.95 -11.13
N ASP A 400 -10.21 3.07 -10.22
CA ASP A 400 -9.30 2.52 -9.23
C ASP A 400 -8.72 1.17 -9.67
N THR A 401 -7.56 0.83 -9.12
CA THR A 401 -6.87 -0.42 -9.40
C THR A 401 -6.49 -1.14 -8.11
N PHE A 402 -7.03 -2.36 -7.95
CA PHE A 402 -6.61 -3.29 -6.90
C PHE A 402 -5.75 -4.42 -7.48
N ASN A 403 -4.47 -4.46 -7.11
CA ASN A 403 -3.54 -5.51 -7.50
C ASN A 403 -3.35 -6.50 -6.35
N ALA A 404 -3.68 -7.77 -6.56
CA ALA A 404 -3.47 -8.83 -5.58
C ALA A 404 -2.35 -9.80 -6.03
N GLY A 405 -1.42 -10.08 -5.12
CA GLY A 405 -0.45 -11.15 -5.26
C GLY A 405 -0.96 -12.46 -4.67
N THR A 406 -0.55 -13.61 -5.23
CA THR A 406 -0.82 -14.93 -4.65
C THR A 406 -0.37 -15.00 -3.19
N GLY A 407 -1.23 -15.51 -2.30
CA GLY A 407 -0.98 -15.57 -0.86
C GLY A 407 -1.32 -14.30 -0.07
N SER A 408 -1.67 -13.19 -0.75
CA SER A 408 -2.18 -11.99 -0.07
C SER A 408 -3.58 -12.23 0.51
N THR A 409 -3.93 -11.49 1.57
CA THR A 409 -5.26 -11.58 2.19
C THR A 409 -5.85 -10.21 2.47
N VAL A 410 -7.16 -10.08 2.26
CA VAL A 410 -8.00 -9.01 2.79
C VAL A 410 -9.11 -9.64 3.64
N GLY A 411 -9.24 -9.22 4.89
CA GLY A 411 -10.19 -9.81 5.85
C GLY A 411 -11.63 -9.30 5.69
N GLY A 412 -11.82 -8.11 5.11
CA GLY A 412 -13.12 -7.50 4.85
C GLY A 412 -13.51 -7.46 3.37
N THR A 413 -14.50 -6.63 3.05
CA THR A 413 -14.91 -6.32 1.67
C THR A 413 -13.82 -5.54 0.95
N ILE A 414 -13.64 -5.79 -0.35
CA ILE A 414 -12.85 -4.95 -1.25
C ILE A 414 -13.85 -4.23 -2.16
N ASP A 415 -13.96 -2.91 -2.01
CA ASP A 415 -14.91 -2.06 -2.74
C ASP A 415 -14.14 -1.10 -3.66
N GLY A 416 -14.41 -1.18 -4.97
CA GLY A 416 -13.85 -0.25 -5.96
C GLY A 416 -14.52 1.12 -5.91
N GLY A 417 -15.81 1.18 -5.55
CA GLY A 417 -16.58 2.41 -5.48
C GLY A 417 -17.16 2.88 -6.83
N ASP A 418 -17.04 4.18 -7.10
CA ASP A 418 -17.61 4.84 -8.27
C ASP A 418 -16.56 5.01 -9.37
N GLY A 419 -16.71 4.33 -10.51
CA GLY A 419 -15.85 4.57 -11.68
C GLY A 419 -15.77 3.36 -12.60
N ASN A 420 -14.60 3.16 -13.21
CA ASN A 420 -14.29 1.93 -13.94
C ASN A 420 -13.11 1.25 -13.26
N ASP A 421 -13.42 0.35 -12.33
CA ASP A 421 -12.44 -0.21 -11.42
C ASP A 421 -11.94 -1.56 -11.93
N VAL A 422 -10.66 -1.81 -11.64
CA VAL A 422 -9.94 -2.97 -12.17
C VAL A 422 -9.31 -3.77 -11.03
N ILE A 423 -9.50 -5.08 -11.09
CA ILE A 423 -8.72 -6.04 -10.29
C ILE A 423 -7.69 -6.71 -11.18
N ASN A 424 -6.43 -6.70 -10.74
CA ASN A 424 -5.36 -7.50 -11.34
C ASN A 424 -4.88 -8.57 -10.37
N LEU A 425 -4.95 -9.82 -10.78
CA LEU A 425 -4.53 -10.99 -10.01
C LEU A 425 -3.23 -11.55 -10.59
N SER A 426 -2.18 -11.63 -9.76
CA SER A 426 -0.83 -12.01 -10.20
C SER A 426 -0.09 -12.87 -9.19
N GLY A 427 1.03 -13.50 -9.59
CA GLY A 427 1.85 -14.35 -8.72
C GLY A 427 2.09 -15.74 -9.33
N SER A 428 2.84 -16.59 -8.64
CA SER A 428 3.26 -17.90 -9.15
C SER A 428 2.71 -19.09 -8.35
N GLY A 429 1.81 -18.84 -7.41
CA GLY A 429 1.17 -19.87 -6.57
C GLY A 429 -0.34 -19.78 -6.62
N THR A 430 -0.99 -20.19 -5.54
CA THR A 430 -2.45 -20.14 -5.40
C THR A 430 -2.90 -18.83 -4.74
N GLY A 431 -4.01 -18.27 -5.20
CA GLY A 431 -4.67 -17.12 -4.61
C GLY A 431 -6.18 -17.33 -4.50
N THR A 432 -6.83 -16.52 -3.68
CA THR A 432 -8.29 -16.50 -3.57
C THR A 432 -8.78 -15.07 -3.63
N LEU A 433 -9.74 -14.80 -4.51
CA LEU A 433 -10.46 -13.53 -4.55
C LEU A 433 -11.84 -13.73 -3.93
N ALA A 434 -12.18 -12.94 -2.90
CA ALA A 434 -13.43 -13.04 -2.18
C ALA A 434 -13.90 -11.66 -1.69
N ASN A 435 -15.21 -11.53 -1.42
CA ASN A 435 -15.84 -10.32 -0.84
C ASN A 435 -15.55 -9.04 -1.63
N VAL A 436 -15.56 -9.11 -2.94
CA VAL A 436 -15.37 -7.94 -3.81
C VAL A 436 -16.73 -7.31 -4.11
N THR A 437 -16.79 -6.00 -4.33
CA THR A 437 -17.95 -5.27 -4.89
C THR A 437 -17.47 -4.09 -5.73
N SER A 438 -18.30 -3.63 -6.67
CA SER A 438 -18.05 -2.41 -7.46
C SER A 438 -16.74 -2.48 -8.27
N PHE A 439 -16.58 -3.53 -9.08
CA PHE A 439 -15.47 -3.63 -10.03
C PHE A 439 -16.00 -4.03 -11.40
N GLU A 440 -15.65 -3.26 -12.43
CA GLU A 440 -16.10 -3.46 -13.80
C GLU A 440 -15.23 -4.49 -14.53
N SER A 441 -13.96 -4.65 -14.13
CA SER A 441 -12.99 -5.51 -14.83
C SER A 441 -12.21 -6.44 -13.89
N LEU A 442 -11.93 -7.65 -14.35
CA LEU A 442 -11.03 -8.60 -13.70
C LEU A 442 -9.97 -9.11 -14.69
N ASN A 443 -8.70 -8.95 -14.35
CA ASN A 443 -7.57 -9.48 -15.09
C ASN A 443 -6.84 -10.52 -14.25
N VAL A 444 -6.83 -11.77 -14.72
CA VAL A 444 -6.04 -12.86 -14.14
C VAL A 444 -4.76 -12.97 -14.95
N GLU A 445 -3.72 -12.31 -14.49
CA GLU A 445 -2.46 -12.16 -15.21
C GLU A 445 -1.57 -13.39 -15.06
N ARG A 446 -1.50 -13.97 -13.85
CA ARG A 446 -0.67 -15.15 -13.52
C ARG A 446 -1.18 -15.89 -12.27
N GLY A 447 -0.77 -17.15 -12.13
CA GLY A 447 -1.03 -17.96 -10.95
C GLY A 447 -2.38 -18.67 -11.01
N ASP A 448 -2.69 -19.41 -9.94
CA ASP A 448 -3.89 -20.23 -9.81
C ASP A 448 -4.87 -19.56 -8.86
N TRP A 449 -5.92 -18.95 -9.39
CA TRP A 449 -6.86 -18.16 -8.60
C TRP A 449 -8.21 -18.82 -8.48
N SER A 450 -8.69 -19.00 -7.25
CA SER A 450 -10.07 -19.39 -6.98
C SER A 450 -10.90 -18.14 -6.69
N LEU A 451 -11.99 -17.96 -7.43
CA LEU A 451 -12.95 -16.88 -7.19
C LEU A 451 -14.12 -17.40 -6.35
N ILE A 452 -14.35 -16.75 -5.21
CA ILE A 452 -15.44 -17.07 -4.29
C ILE A 452 -16.41 -15.88 -4.21
N GLY A 453 -17.71 -16.15 -4.32
CA GLY A 453 -18.76 -15.14 -4.22
C GLY A 453 -19.27 -14.65 -5.58
N ALA A 454 -20.24 -13.75 -5.54
CA ALA A 454 -20.94 -13.25 -6.71
C ALA A 454 -20.40 -11.89 -7.12
N GLN A 455 -19.95 -11.74 -8.37
CA GLN A 455 -19.49 -10.47 -8.94
C GLN A 455 -19.89 -10.31 -10.41
N SER A 456 -20.03 -9.06 -10.85
CA SER A 456 -20.37 -8.69 -12.23
C SER A 456 -19.30 -7.77 -12.82
N TYR A 457 -18.51 -8.29 -13.75
CA TYR A 457 -17.47 -7.56 -14.46
C TYR A 457 -17.99 -7.10 -15.83
N VAL A 458 -18.75 -6.00 -15.85
CA VAL A 458 -19.43 -5.51 -17.07
C VAL A 458 -18.46 -5.15 -18.21
N SER A 459 -17.23 -4.79 -17.89
CA SER A 459 -16.14 -4.53 -18.84
C SER A 459 -15.34 -5.78 -19.21
N GLY A 460 -15.58 -6.89 -18.50
CA GLY A 460 -15.13 -8.23 -18.86
C GLY A 460 -14.08 -8.81 -17.93
N VAL A 461 -13.83 -10.10 -18.15
CA VAL A 461 -12.79 -10.88 -17.47
C VAL A 461 -11.75 -11.31 -18.49
N THR A 462 -10.47 -11.10 -18.18
CA THR A 462 -9.36 -11.64 -18.99
C THR A 462 -8.55 -12.64 -18.18
N ILE A 463 -8.18 -13.76 -18.81
CA ILE A 463 -7.30 -14.77 -18.22
C ILE A 463 -6.11 -14.94 -19.16
N ALA A 464 -4.95 -14.45 -18.74
CA ALA A 464 -3.74 -14.47 -19.53
C ALA A 464 -3.18 -15.89 -19.71
N ALA A 465 -2.26 -16.03 -20.66
CA ALA A 465 -1.51 -17.27 -20.84
C ALA A 465 -0.81 -17.68 -19.53
N ASP A 466 -0.76 -18.98 -19.25
CA ASP A 466 -0.19 -19.56 -18.03
C ASP A 466 -0.90 -19.18 -16.71
N ALA A 467 -2.06 -18.52 -16.77
CA ALA A 467 -2.91 -18.25 -15.60
C ALA A 467 -4.09 -19.22 -15.54
N ILE A 468 -4.55 -19.53 -14.33
CA ILE A 468 -5.74 -20.35 -14.09
C ILE A 468 -6.73 -19.54 -13.26
N LEU A 469 -7.99 -19.47 -13.71
CA LEU A 469 -9.12 -19.02 -12.92
C LEU A 469 -10.07 -20.18 -12.68
N GLU A 470 -10.30 -20.52 -11.41
CA GLU A 470 -11.32 -21.45 -10.97
C GLU A 470 -12.51 -20.67 -10.40
N ILE A 471 -13.68 -20.83 -11.00
CA ILE A 471 -14.93 -20.30 -10.44
C ILE A 471 -15.58 -21.44 -9.66
N VAL A 472 -15.50 -21.35 -8.32
CA VAL A 472 -15.95 -22.44 -7.45
C VAL A 472 -17.47 -22.47 -7.28
N SER A 473 -18.01 -23.63 -6.91
CA SER A 473 -19.44 -23.81 -6.65
C SER A 473 -20.01 -22.77 -5.68
N GLY A 474 -21.06 -22.06 -6.12
CA GLY A 474 -21.74 -21.00 -5.35
C GLY A 474 -21.23 -19.58 -5.64
N ALA A 475 -20.16 -19.43 -6.43
CA ALA A 475 -19.79 -18.16 -7.02
C ALA A 475 -20.67 -17.83 -8.25
N SER A 476 -20.67 -16.58 -8.68
CA SER A 476 -21.25 -16.18 -9.97
C SER A 476 -20.41 -15.10 -10.61
N VAL A 477 -20.16 -15.24 -11.91
CA VAL A 477 -19.43 -14.26 -12.72
C VAL A 477 -20.29 -13.88 -13.91
N THR A 478 -20.56 -12.59 -14.08
CA THR A 478 -21.21 -12.05 -15.28
C THR A 478 -20.28 -11.08 -16.00
N GLY A 479 -20.45 -10.95 -17.31
CA GLY A 479 -19.54 -10.23 -18.20
C GLY A 479 -18.90 -11.17 -19.22
N ALA A 480 -18.38 -10.60 -20.32
CA ALA A 480 -17.68 -11.38 -21.33
C ALA A 480 -16.34 -11.90 -20.76
N ILE A 481 -16.01 -13.16 -21.01
CA ILE A 481 -14.78 -13.78 -20.51
C ILE A 481 -13.85 -14.10 -21.70
N THR A 482 -12.61 -13.65 -21.65
CA THR A 482 -11.58 -13.96 -22.65
C THR A 482 -10.49 -14.83 -22.04
N VAL A 483 -10.29 -16.02 -22.59
CA VAL A 483 -9.41 -17.06 -22.04
C VAL A 483 -8.23 -17.31 -22.97
N SER A 484 -7.03 -16.96 -22.51
CA SER A 484 -5.74 -17.39 -23.11
C SER A 484 -4.98 -18.38 -22.21
N GLY A 485 -5.35 -18.46 -20.93
CA GLY A 485 -4.90 -19.49 -19.97
C GLY A 485 -5.96 -20.56 -19.77
N THR A 486 -6.29 -20.89 -18.52
CA THR A 486 -7.35 -21.86 -18.18
C THR A 486 -8.48 -21.21 -17.39
N LEU A 487 -9.71 -21.46 -17.81
CA LEU A 487 -10.92 -21.21 -17.03
C LEU A 487 -11.51 -22.55 -16.58
N SER A 488 -11.61 -22.79 -15.28
CA SER A 488 -12.30 -23.94 -14.69
C SER A 488 -13.65 -23.54 -14.11
N VAL A 489 -14.71 -24.22 -14.54
CA VAL A 489 -16.11 -23.97 -14.17
C VAL A 489 -16.66 -25.19 -13.44
N ASP A 490 -16.90 -25.06 -12.13
CA ASP A 490 -17.41 -26.15 -11.28
C ASP A 490 -18.69 -25.74 -10.53
N GLY A 491 -19.79 -26.46 -10.75
CA GLY A 491 -21.08 -26.19 -10.10
C GLY A 491 -21.73 -24.83 -10.39
N VAL A 492 -21.21 -24.06 -11.35
CA VAL A 492 -21.65 -22.69 -11.70
C VAL A 492 -21.92 -22.53 -13.19
N ALA A 493 -22.65 -21.49 -13.57
CA ALA A 493 -22.88 -21.13 -14.96
C ALA A 493 -22.03 -19.91 -15.38
N VAL A 494 -21.44 -19.98 -16.56
CA VAL A 494 -20.79 -18.85 -17.25
C VAL A 494 -21.40 -18.67 -18.64
N SER A 495 -21.27 -17.46 -19.18
CA SER A 495 -21.75 -17.10 -20.51
C SER A 495 -20.71 -16.30 -21.27
N ASP A 496 -20.86 -16.18 -22.60
CA ASP A 496 -20.07 -15.28 -23.45
C ASP A 496 -18.55 -15.46 -23.28
N THR A 497 -18.12 -16.72 -23.21
CA THR A 497 -16.71 -17.09 -23.03
C THR A 497 -16.03 -17.26 -24.39
N THR A 498 -15.04 -16.44 -24.70
CA THR A 498 -14.16 -16.58 -25.86
C THR A 498 -12.87 -17.27 -25.45
N VAL A 499 -12.59 -18.45 -26.01
CA VAL A 499 -11.37 -19.20 -25.76
C VAL A 499 -10.43 -19.03 -26.96
N SER A 500 -9.34 -18.32 -26.74
CA SER A 500 -8.33 -18.02 -27.75
C SER A 500 -7.33 -19.18 -27.91
N ALA A 501 -6.50 -19.12 -28.95
CA ALA A 501 -5.44 -20.09 -29.16
C ALA A 501 -4.53 -20.26 -27.93
N GLY A 502 -4.35 -21.50 -27.49
CA GLY A 502 -3.62 -21.85 -26.26
C GLY A 502 -4.46 -21.80 -24.98
N GLY A 503 -5.66 -21.23 -25.04
CA GLY A 503 -6.60 -21.19 -23.93
C GLY A 503 -7.41 -22.48 -23.79
N SER A 504 -7.86 -22.76 -22.57
CA SER A 504 -8.66 -23.94 -22.20
C SER A 504 -9.85 -23.55 -21.31
N LEU A 505 -11.05 -23.96 -21.70
CA LEU A 505 -12.25 -23.94 -20.87
C LEU A 505 -12.52 -25.34 -20.34
N VAL A 506 -12.53 -25.53 -19.03
CA VAL A 506 -12.84 -26.82 -18.38
C VAL A 506 -14.20 -26.71 -17.70
N VAL A 507 -15.18 -27.48 -18.16
CA VAL A 507 -16.53 -27.53 -17.60
C VAL A 507 -16.72 -28.86 -16.87
N SER A 508 -16.72 -28.78 -15.55
CA SER A 508 -16.81 -29.94 -14.64
C SER A 508 -18.24 -30.19 -14.16
N SER A 509 -18.41 -31.13 -13.23
CA SER A 509 -19.72 -31.56 -12.73
C SER A 509 -20.59 -30.39 -12.23
N GLY A 510 -21.77 -30.21 -12.83
CA GLY A 510 -22.69 -29.13 -12.47
C GLY A 510 -22.29 -27.76 -13.03
N GLY A 511 -21.14 -27.65 -13.70
CA GLY A 511 -20.76 -26.48 -14.47
C GLY A 511 -21.55 -26.38 -15.77
N SER A 512 -21.85 -25.15 -16.19
CA SER A 512 -22.49 -24.86 -17.49
C SER A 512 -21.78 -23.69 -18.18
N ALA A 513 -21.51 -23.81 -19.48
CA ALA A 513 -21.01 -22.71 -20.30
C ALA A 513 -21.93 -22.46 -21.51
N ASP A 514 -22.52 -21.28 -21.56
CA ASP A 514 -23.50 -20.89 -22.58
C ASP A 514 -22.87 -19.92 -23.60
N GLY A 515 -23.03 -20.20 -24.90
CA GLY A 515 -22.58 -19.33 -25.97
C GLY A 515 -21.05 -19.19 -26.09
N SER A 516 -20.30 -20.22 -25.68
CA SER A 516 -18.83 -20.19 -25.78
C SER A 516 -18.36 -20.13 -27.24
N VAL A 517 -17.27 -19.41 -27.50
CA VAL A 517 -16.66 -19.26 -28.83
C VAL A 517 -15.20 -19.71 -28.77
N LEU A 518 -14.88 -20.80 -29.48
CA LEU A 518 -13.53 -21.39 -29.50
C LEU A 518 -12.81 -20.93 -30.78
N VAL A 519 -11.80 -20.07 -30.63
CA VAL A 519 -10.99 -19.49 -31.73
C VAL A 519 -9.54 -19.97 -31.59
N GLY A 520 -9.29 -21.22 -31.99
CA GLY A 520 -8.00 -21.89 -31.79
C GLY A 520 -7.79 -22.50 -30.39
N GLY A 521 -8.70 -22.25 -29.45
CA GLY A 521 -8.66 -22.78 -28.09
C GLY A 521 -9.49 -24.06 -27.91
N GLU A 522 -9.45 -24.62 -26.70
CA GLU A 522 -10.12 -25.87 -26.36
C GLU A 522 -11.22 -25.70 -25.31
N ALA A 523 -12.25 -26.54 -25.38
CA ALA A 523 -13.19 -26.76 -24.30
C ALA A 523 -13.23 -28.25 -23.91
N TRP A 524 -13.17 -28.53 -22.61
CA TRP A 524 -13.24 -29.86 -22.01
C TRP A 524 -14.54 -29.99 -21.21
N VAL A 525 -15.53 -30.67 -21.79
CA VAL A 525 -16.84 -30.92 -21.19
C VAL A 525 -16.79 -32.28 -20.50
N LEU A 526 -16.44 -32.25 -19.21
CA LEU A 526 -16.20 -33.44 -18.40
C LEU A 526 -17.51 -34.01 -17.83
N SER A 527 -17.40 -35.12 -17.09
CA SER A 527 -18.54 -35.79 -16.45
C SER A 527 -19.42 -34.83 -15.64
N GLY A 528 -20.69 -34.72 -16.04
CA GLY A 528 -21.68 -33.84 -15.41
C GLY A 528 -21.60 -32.36 -15.82
N GLY A 529 -20.64 -31.97 -16.65
CA GLY A 529 -20.54 -30.63 -17.24
C GLY A 529 -21.42 -30.47 -18.47
N ARG A 530 -21.79 -29.23 -18.78
CA ARG A 530 -22.67 -28.89 -19.91
C ARG A 530 -22.16 -27.69 -20.71
N THR A 531 -22.20 -27.78 -22.03
CA THR A 531 -22.08 -26.63 -22.92
C THR A 531 -23.35 -26.45 -23.76
N ASN A 532 -23.69 -25.21 -24.09
CA ASN A 532 -24.84 -24.90 -24.92
C ASN A 532 -24.54 -23.78 -25.92
N GLY A 533 -24.73 -24.06 -27.21
CA GLY A 533 -24.51 -23.09 -28.29
C GLY A 533 -23.04 -22.77 -28.55
N THR A 534 -22.13 -23.70 -28.25
CA THR A 534 -20.69 -23.51 -28.53
C THR A 534 -20.44 -23.29 -30.02
N SER A 535 -19.70 -22.25 -30.39
CA SER A 535 -19.22 -22.02 -31.75
C SER A 535 -17.75 -22.37 -31.85
N VAL A 536 -17.39 -23.37 -32.64
CA VAL A 536 -16.01 -23.86 -32.81
C VAL A 536 -15.49 -23.46 -34.19
N SER A 537 -14.55 -22.51 -34.20
CA SER A 537 -13.92 -22.00 -35.42
C SER A 537 -12.62 -22.76 -35.74
N ASP A 538 -11.97 -22.39 -36.85
CA ASP A 538 -10.71 -23.00 -37.28
C ASP A 538 -9.67 -23.08 -36.15
N GLY A 539 -9.07 -24.27 -35.99
CA GLY A 539 -8.13 -24.61 -34.93
C GLY A 539 -8.73 -24.83 -33.53
N GLY A 540 -10.02 -24.53 -33.30
CA GLY A 540 -10.69 -24.80 -32.03
C GLY A 540 -11.16 -26.24 -31.88
N THR A 541 -11.25 -26.73 -30.65
CA THR A 541 -11.75 -28.10 -30.35
C THR A 541 -12.66 -28.13 -29.12
N GLU A 542 -13.83 -28.77 -29.23
CA GLU A 542 -14.69 -29.12 -28.09
C GLU A 542 -14.61 -30.62 -27.80
N TRP A 543 -14.01 -31.00 -26.67
CA TRP A 543 -13.92 -32.37 -26.16
C TRP A 543 -15.10 -32.66 -25.22
N VAL A 544 -15.90 -33.69 -25.52
CA VAL A 544 -17.07 -34.08 -24.72
C VAL A 544 -16.83 -35.48 -24.16
N ALA A 545 -16.41 -35.57 -22.90
CA ALA A 545 -16.04 -36.81 -22.22
C ALA A 545 -16.82 -36.97 -20.89
N GLY A 546 -17.93 -37.69 -20.94
CA GLY A 546 -18.87 -37.83 -19.81
C GLY A 546 -19.86 -36.67 -19.66
N GLY A 547 -19.62 -35.54 -20.33
CA GLY A 547 -20.47 -34.36 -20.31
C GLY A 547 -21.52 -34.31 -21.43
N VAL A 548 -22.22 -33.17 -21.52
CA VAL A 548 -23.24 -32.94 -22.54
C VAL A 548 -23.01 -31.62 -23.28
N ALA A 549 -22.85 -31.67 -24.60
CA ALA A 549 -22.83 -30.50 -25.46
C ALA A 549 -24.13 -30.38 -26.27
N THR A 550 -24.78 -29.20 -26.29
CA THR A 550 -26.01 -28.98 -27.06
C THR A 550 -25.89 -27.80 -28.02
N GLY A 551 -26.30 -27.99 -29.28
CA GLY A 551 -26.36 -26.91 -30.27
C GLY A 551 -24.99 -26.40 -30.72
N THR A 552 -23.94 -27.22 -30.63
CA THR A 552 -22.60 -26.86 -31.09
C THR A 552 -22.62 -26.57 -32.59
N THR A 553 -21.96 -25.49 -33.01
CA THR A 553 -21.76 -25.14 -34.43
C THR A 553 -20.27 -25.24 -34.79
N LEU A 554 -19.94 -26.04 -35.79
CA LEU A 554 -18.57 -26.27 -36.26
C LEU A 554 -18.35 -25.60 -37.60
N SER A 555 -17.42 -24.65 -37.66
CA SER A 555 -17.05 -23.89 -38.87
C SER A 555 -15.53 -23.80 -39.00
N GLY A 556 -14.91 -24.93 -39.33
CA GLY A 556 -13.45 -25.12 -39.38
C GLY A 556 -12.85 -25.81 -38.16
N GLY A 557 -13.57 -25.85 -37.04
CA GLY A 557 -13.15 -26.52 -35.81
C GLY A 557 -13.66 -27.95 -35.66
N SER A 558 -13.27 -28.60 -34.55
CA SER A 558 -13.64 -29.98 -34.24
C SER A 558 -14.51 -30.11 -32.98
N GLN A 559 -15.43 -31.07 -32.98
CA GLN A 559 -16.04 -31.61 -31.76
C GLN A 559 -15.71 -33.10 -31.68
N ILE A 560 -15.14 -33.52 -30.54
CA ILE A 560 -14.76 -34.91 -30.27
C ILE A 560 -15.62 -35.41 -29.11
N VAL A 561 -16.43 -36.44 -29.37
CA VAL A 561 -17.35 -37.02 -28.39
C VAL A 561 -16.86 -38.41 -28.01
N GLU A 562 -16.37 -38.55 -26.79
CA GLU A 562 -15.74 -39.77 -26.28
C GLU A 562 -16.65 -40.49 -25.26
N ALA A 563 -16.08 -41.45 -24.53
CA ALA A 563 -16.77 -42.31 -23.57
C ALA A 563 -17.66 -41.52 -22.59
N GLY A 564 -18.96 -41.86 -22.60
CA GLY A 564 -19.98 -41.23 -21.76
C GLY A 564 -20.39 -39.82 -22.18
N GLY A 565 -19.72 -39.22 -23.18
CA GLY A 565 -20.08 -37.94 -23.73
C GLY A 565 -21.33 -38.00 -24.61
N THR A 566 -22.14 -36.94 -24.58
CA THR A 566 -23.29 -36.78 -25.47
C THR A 566 -23.29 -35.42 -26.16
N ALA A 567 -23.28 -35.41 -27.49
CA ALA A 567 -23.55 -34.21 -28.29
C ALA A 567 -24.97 -34.25 -28.87
N SER A 568 -25.68 -33.13 -28.85
CA SER A 568 -27.06 -33.04 -29.37
C SER A 568 -27.25 -31.82 -30.25
N GLY A 569 -27.75 -32.03 -31.47
CA GLY A 569 -28.06 -30.95 -32.41
C GLY A 569 -26.83 -30.24 -32.97
N THR A 570 -25.69 -30.92 -33.08
CA THR A 570 -24.47 -30.34 -33.65
C THR A 570 -24.68 -29.97 -35.13
N LEU A 571 -24.40 -28.73 -35.50
CA LEU A 571 -24.34 -28.25 -36.88
C LEU A 571 -22.89 -28.34 -37.39
N VAL A 572 -22.65 -29.18 -38.38
CA VAL A 572 -21.33 -29.37 -39.00
C VAL A 572 -21.31 -28.63 -40.34
N GLY A 573 -20.70 -27.45 -40.34
CA GLY A 573 -20.53 -26.58 -41.50
C GLY A 573 -19.22 -26.82 -42.26
N SER A 574 -18.91 -25.93 -43.20
CA SER A 574 -17.69 -26.00 -44.02
C SER A 574 -16.43 -26.10 -43.16
N GLY A 575 -15.64 -27.14 -43.39
CA GLY A 575 -14.39 -27.42 -42.66
C GLY A 575 -14.60 -27.92 -41.23
N GLY A 576 -15.83 -27.97 -40.73
CA GLY A 576 -16.14 -28.51 -39.41
C GLY A 576 -16.06 -30.04 -39.38
N VAL A 577 -15.60 -30.60 -38.26
CA VAL A 577 -15.44 -32.04 -38.05
C VAL A 577 -16.11 -32.49 -36.76
N LEU A 578 -17.05 -33.43 -36.85
CA LEU A 578 -17.62 -34.12 -35.68
C LEU A 578 -17.11 -35.56 -35.64
N ASP A 579 -16.27 -35.87 -34.65
CA ASP A 579 -15.75 -37.22 -34.41
C ASP A 579 -16.40 -37.82 -33.15
N VAL A 580 -16.98 -39.02 -33.29
CA VAL A 580 -17.62 -39.75 -32.19
C VAL A 580 -16.92 -41.09 -32.00
N SER A 581 -16.27 -41.27 -30.86
CA SER A 581 -15.44 -42.44 -30.55
C SER A 581 -15.74 -43.04 -29.18
N ASP A 582 -15.18 -44.22 -28.90
CA ASP A 582 -15.12 -44.83 -27.56
C ASP A 582 -16.46 -44.89 -26.82
N ALA A 583 -17.52 -45.28 -27.53
CA ALA A 583 -18.90 -45.33 -27.03
C ALA A 583 -19.53 -43.96 -26.68
N GLY A 584 -18.97 -42.86 -27.17
CA GLY A 584 -19.62 -41.56 -27.23
C GLY A 584 -20.86 -41.57 -28.13
N THR A 585 -21.78 -40.63 -27.90
CA THR A 585 -23.04 -40.54 -28.65
C THR A 585 -23.30 -39.13 -29.17
N ALA A 586 -23.58 -39.00 -30.46
CA ALA A 586 -24.12 -37.77 -31.03
C ALA A 586 -25.56 -38.00 -31.55
N VAL A 587 -26.46 -37.05 -31.28
CA VAL A 587 -27.88 -37.14 -31.64
C VAL A 587 -28.30 -35.94 -32.50
N GLY A 588 -28.93 -36.19 -33.63
CA GLY A 588 -29.54 -35.16 -34.47
C GLY A 588 -28.54 -34.21 -35.11
N ALA A 589 -27.32 -34.68 -35.41
CA ALA A 589 -26.33 -33.85 -36.11
C ALA A 589 -26.81 -33.47 -37.51
N ALA A 590 -26.54 -32.23 -37.94
CA ALA A 590 -26.80 -31.75 -39.29
C ALA A 590 -25.48 -31.47 -40.01
N VAL A 591 -25.14 -32.29 -41.00
CA VAL A 591 -23.88 -32.19 -41.76
C VAL A 591 -24.17 -31.52 -43.09
N THR A 592 -23.55 -30.36 -43.33
CA THR A 592 -23.81 -29.49 -44.48
C THR A 592 -22.57 -29.35 -45.37
N ASP A 593 -22.62 -28.47 -46.37
CA ASP A 593 -21.59 -28.36 -47.41
C ASP A 593 -20.18 -28.18 -46.82
N GLY A 594 -19.26 -29.08 -47.18
CA GLY A 594 -17.89 -29.12 -46.69
C GLY A 594 -17.70 -29.60 -45.25
N GLY A 595 -18.76 -30.00 -44.56
CA GLY A 595 -18.72 -30.57 -43.21
C GLY A 595 -18.57 -32.09 -43.21
N THR A 596 -17.90 -32.63 -42.19
CA THR A 596 -17.70 -34.08 -42.03
C THR A 596 -18.09 -34.55 -40.63
N ALA A 597 -18.84 -35.65 -40.53
CA ALA A 597 -19.06 -36.34 -39.27
C ALA A 597 -18.67 -37.82 -39.39
N ALA A 598 -18.13 -38.40 -38.33
CA ALA A 598 -17.72 -39.79 -38.35
C ALA A 598 -17.85 -40.48 -36.99
N SER A 599 -18.09 -41.79 -37.04
CA SER A 599 -18.06 -42.66 -35.87
C SER A 599 -17.03 -43.77 -35.99
N TYR A 600 -16.36 -44.06 -34.88
CA TYR A 600 -15.28 -45.05 -34.75
C TYR A 600 -15.35 -45.74 -33.39
N TRP A 601 -14.78 -46.94 -33.25
CA TRP A 601 -14.53 -47.64 -31.98
C TRP A 601 -15.72 -47.66 -31.01
N GLY A 602 -16.90 -48.04 -31.51
CA GLY A 602 -18.14 -48.11 -30.72
C GLY A 602 -18.89 -46.78 -30.57
N GLY A 603 -18.36 -45.67 -31.09
CA GLY A 603 -19.06 -44.39 -31.17
C GLY A 603 -20.34 -44.49 -32.01
N THR A 604 -21.36 -43.69 -31.66
CA THR A 604 -22.69 -43.76 -32.29
C THR A 604 -23.20 -42.39 -32.73
N LEU A 605 -23.56 -42.27 -34.01
CA LEU A 605 -24.28 -41.13 -34.59
C LEU A 605 -25.76 -41.52 -34.81
N ASN A 606 -26.68 -40.89 -34.10
CA ASN A 606 -28.12 -41.18 -34.15
C ASN A 606 -28.90 -40.04 -34.84
N GLY A 607 -29.65 -40.35 -35.89
CA GLY A 607 -30.56 -39.39 -36.55
C GLY A 607 -29.85 -38.28 -37.33
N THR A 608 -28.66 -38.55 -37.86
CA THR A 608 -27.87 -37.56 -38.61
C THR A 608 -28.57 -37.15 -39.91
N THR A 609 -28.71 -35.85 -40.16
CA THR A 609 -29.15 -35.31 -41.46
C THR A 609 -27.95 -34.90 -42.28
N VAL A 610 -27.80 -35.47 -43.47
CA VAL A 610 -26.69 -35.19 -44.40
C VAL A 610 -27.24 -34.39 -45.59
N ALA A 611 -26.86 -33.13 -45.67
CA ALA A 611 -27.25 -32.21 -46.74
C ALA A 611 -26.20 -32.17 -47.87
N ASN A 612 -26.48 -31.38 -48.91
CA ASN A 612 -25.62 -31.22 -50.07
C ASN A 612 -24.17 -30.90 -49.66
N GLY A 613 -23.21 -31.68 -50.16
CA GLY A 613 -21.78 -31.51 -49.87
C GLY A 613 -21.32 -32.00 -48.50
N GLY A 614 -22.25 -32.45 -47.63
CA GLY A 614 -21.93 -33.04 -46.34
C GLY A 614 -21.57 -34.53 -46.45
N VAL A 615 -20.68 -34.98 -45.57
CA VAL A 615 -20.23 -36.38 -45.51
C VAL A 615 -20.38 -36.95 -44.10
N VAL A 616 -21.05 -38.10 -43.99
CA VAL A 616 -21.08 -38.89 -42.74
C VAL A 616 -20.43 -40.25 -42.97
N SER A 617 -19.62 -40.73 -42.02
CA SER A 617 -18.90 -42.00 -42.15
C SER A 617 -18.97 -42.88 -40.90
N ALA A 618 -19.00 -44.20 -41.07
CA ALA A 618 -18.74 -45.17 -40.01
C ALA A 618 -17.54 -46.05 -40.34
N PHE A 619 -16.68 -46.26 -39.35
CA PHE A 619 -15.46 -47.07 -39.43
C PHE A 619 -15.31 -47.94 -38.17
N SER A 620 -14.58 -49.06 -38.24
CA SER A 620 -14.02 -49.76 -37.07
C SER A 620 -14.94 -49.84 -35.84
N ASP A 621 -16.07 -50.54 -35.95
CA ASP A 621 -17.13 -50.69 -34.95
C ASP A 621 -17.95 -49.42 -34.64
N GLY A 622 -17.76 -48.34 -35.39
CA GLY A 622 -18.59 -47.14 -35.38
C GLY A 622 -19.97 -47.39 -35.98
N THR A 623 -20.98 -46.75 -35.41
CA THR A 623 -22.38 -46.94 -35.78
C THR A 623 -23.03 -45.65 -36.28
N LEU A 624 -23.78 -45.73 -37.39
CA LEU A 624 -24.73 -44.71 -37.86
C LEU A 624 -26.16 -45.28 -37.76
N ASN A 625 -27.05 -44.68 -36.97
CA ASN A 625 -28.43 -45.12 -36.86
C ASN A 625 -29.39 -44.04 -37.36
N GLY A 626 -30.26 -44.37 -38.31
CA GLY A 626 -31.33 -43.47 -38.74
C GLY A 626 -30.84 -42.25 -39.52
N SER A 627 -29.72 -42.34 -40.24
CA SER A 627 -29.21 -41.21 -41.04
C SER A 627 -30.15 -40.88 -42.20
N THR A 628 -30.44 -39.60 -42.41
CA THR A 628 -31.20 -39.10 -43.58
C THR A 628 -30.25 -38.42 -44.56
N VAL A 629 -30.00 -39.05 -45.71
CA VAL A 629 -29.06 -38.59 -46.73
C VAL A 629 -29.83 -37.91 -47.86
N ASN A 630 -29.71 -36.59 -47.97
CA ASN A 630 -30.43 -35.75 -48.94
C ASN A 630 -29.62 -35.52 -50.23
N LEU A 631 -30.21 -34.80 -51.18
CA LEU A 631 -29.59 -34.42 -52.45
C LEU A 631 -28.17 -33.88 -52.25
N GLY A 632 -27.19 -34.57 -52.85
CA GLY A 632 -25.76 -34.21 -52.79
C GLY A 632 -25.05 -34.58 -51.48
N GLY A 633 -25.75 -35.16 -50.51
CA GLY A 633 -25.15 -35.69 -49.28
C GLY A 633 -24.59 -37.09 -49.48
N THR A 634 -23.55 -37.42 -48.70
CA THR A 634 -22.85 -38.71 -48.80
C THR A 634 -22.78 -39.42 -47.45
N LEU A 635 -23.18 -40.69 -47.42
CA LEU A 635 -22.93 -41.62 -46.32
C LEU A 635 -21.90 -42.66 -46.76
N VAL A 636 -20.91 -42.95 -45.91
CA VAL A 636 -19.88 -43.96 -46.15
C VAL A 636 -19.86 -44.97 -45.00
N VAL A 637 -19.92 -46.25 -45.31
CA VAL A 637 -19.70 -47.33 -44.35
C VAL A 637 -18.45 -48.09 -44.79
N SER A 638 -17.40 -48.01 -43.99
CA SER A 638 -16.12 -48.67 -44.26
C SER A 638 -15.95 -49.92 -43.40
N SER A 639 -14.81 -50.61 -43.54
CA SER A 639 -14.48 -51.84 -42.79
C SER A 639 -14.80 -51.73 -41.30
N GLY A 640 -15.65 -52.64 -40.82
CA GLY A 640 -16.11 -52.74 -39.43
C GLY A 640 -17.18 -51.71 -39.03
N GLY A 641 -17.47 -50.71 -39.88
CA GLY A 641 -18.54 -49.76 -39.63
C GLY A 641 -19.92 -50.36 -39.90
N VAL A 642 -20.93 -49.86 -39.18
CA VAL A 642 -22.32 -50.26 -39.35
C VAL A 642 -23.20 -49.04 -39.55
N ALA A 643 -24.06 -49.06 -40.57
CA ALA A 643 -25.16 -48.13 -40.70
C ALA A 643 -26.49 -48.88 -40.75
N SER A 644 -27.47 -48.45 -39.95
CA SER A 644 -28.79 -49.07 -39.87
C SER A 644 -29.90 -48.02 -39.96
N GLY A 645 -31.07 -48.40 -40.50
CA GLY A 645 -32.26 -47.56 -40.52
C GLY A 645 -32.12 -46.27 -41.35
N SER A 646 -31.13 -46.18 -42.24
CA SER A 646 -30.86 -44.95 -42.99
C SER A 646 -31.91 -44.71 -44.07
N THR A 647 -32.18 -43.45 -44.42
CA THR A 647 -33.01 -43.06 -45.56
C THR A 647 -32.16 -42.32 -46.57
N VAL A 648 -32.01 -42.86 -47.78
CA VAL A 648 -31.28 -42.22 -48.90
C VAL A 648 -32.30 -41.62 -49.86
N ASN A 649 -32.39 -40.30 -49.86
CA ASN A 649 -33.33 -39.54 -50.68
C ASN A 649 -32.82 -39.31 -52.11
N ASP A 650 -33.68 -38.76 -52.98
CA ASP A 650 -33.34 -38.40 -54.37
C ASP A 650 -32.03 -37.60 -54.43
N GLY A 651 -31.07 -38.12 -55.20
CA GLY A 651 -29.73 -37.55 -55.39
C GLY A 651 -28.79 -37.63 -54.19
N GLY A 652 -29.17 -38.31 -53.10
CA GLY A 652 -28.25 -38.70 -52.02
C GLY A 652 -27.51 -40.00 -52.35
N ALA A 653 -26.33 -40.20 -51.74
CA ALA A 653 -25.49 -41.38 -51.99
C ALA A 653 -25.05 -42.08 -50.70
N ALA A 654 -25.15 -43.41 -50.67
CA ALA A 654 -24.53 -44.26 -49.66
C ALA A 654 -23.50 -45.20 -50.30
N TRP A 655 -22.31 -45.26 -49.73
CA TRP A 655 -21.21 -46.11 -50.17
C TRP A 655 -20.89 -47.13 -49.08
N VAL A 656 -20.99 -48.42 -49.41
CA VAL A 656 -20.57 -49.52 -48.55
C VAL A 656 -19.27 -50.05 -49.14
N ARG A 657 -18.16 -49.79 -48.44
CA ARG A 657 -16.84 -50.31 -48.82
C ARG A 657 -16.61 -51.70 -48.23
N ASP A 658 -15.51 -52.33 -48.63
CA ASP A 658 -15.13 -53.65 -48.11
C ASP A 658 -15.15 -53.69 -46.58
N GLY A 659 -15.78 -54.75 -46.05
CA GLY A 659 -16.01 -54.96 -44.62
C GLY A 659 -17.05 -54.06 -43.93
N GLY A 660 -17.72 -53.15 -44.65
CA GLY A 660 -18.80 -52.31 -44.11
C GLY A 660 -20.16 -53.00 -44.14
N SER A 661 -21.06 -52.61 -43.23
CA SER A 661 -22.43 -53.17 -43.14
C SER A 661 -23.50 -52.08 -43.21
N LEU A 662 -24.40 -52.16 -44.19
CA LEU A 662 -25.57 -51.28 -44.31
C LEU A 662 -26.85 -52.13 -44.23
N SER A 663 -27.71 -51.87 -43.24
CA SER A 663 -28.98 -52.57 -43.03
C SER A 663 -30.18 -51.63 -42.92
N ASP A 664 -31.38 -52.19 -43.08
CA ASP A 664 -32.67 -51.50 -42.86
C ASP A 664 -32.78 -50.14 -43.55
N THR A 665 -32.11 -50.01 -44.69
CA THR A 665 -32.01 -48.75 -45.42
C THR A 665 -33.17 -48.58 -46.39
N VAL A 666 -33.82 -47.42 -46.33
CA VAL A 666 -34.86 -47.01 -47.27
C VAL A 666 -34.23 -46.15 -48.36
N VAL A 667 -34.26 -46.61 -49.60
CA VAL A 667 -33.79 -45.83 -50.75
C VAL A 667 -35.01 -45.32 -51.52
N THR A 668 -35.19 -44.01 -51.59
CA THR A 668 -36.29 -43.42 -52.37
C THR A 668 -35.92 -43.28 -53.84
N SER A 669 -36.88 -42.92 -54.70
CA SER A 669 -36.61 -42.80 -56.14
C SER A 669 -35.51 -41.77 -56.39
N GLY A 670 -34.43 -42.20 -57.05
CA GLY A 670 -33.27 -41.36 -57.38
C GLY A 670 -32.16 -41.32 -56.32
N GLY A 671 -32.34 -41.98 -55.16
CA GLY A 671 -31.26 -42.23 -54.20
C GLY A 671 -30.32 -43.35 -54.68
N GLY A 672 -29.04 -43.25 -54.32
CA GLY A 672 -28.00 -44.21 -54.72
C GLY A 672 -27.40 -44.99 -53.56
N VAL A 673 -27.30 -46.31 -53.71
CA VAL A 673 -26.48 -47.17 -52.84
C VAL A 673 -25.48 -47.91 -53.71
N MET A 674 -24.20 -47.83 -53.35
CA MET A 674 -23.11 -48.54 -54.02
C MET A 674 -22.40 -49.42 -53.02
N VAL A 675 -22.16 -50.67 -53.41
CA VAL A 675 -21.44 -51.66 -52.60
C VAL A 675 -20.21 -52.07 -53.39
N GLU A 676 -19.03 -51.76 -52.85
CA GLU A 676 -17.77 -52.26 -53.39
C GLU A 676 -17.61 -53.74 -53.00
N GLN A 677 -17.23 -54.58 -53.98
CA GLN A 677 -17.00 -56.02 -53.80
C GLN A 677 -15.53 -56.34 -53.62
#